data_AF-A0AAJ2GH36-F1
#
_entry.id   AF-A0AAJ2GH36-F1
#
_cell.length_a   1.000
_cell.length_b   1.000
_cell.length_c   1.000
_cell.angle_alpha   90.00
_cell.angle_beta   90.00
_cell.angle_gamma   90.00
#
_symmetry.space_group_name_H-M   'P 1'
#
loop_
_entity.id
_entity.type
_entity.pdbx_description
1 polymer ?
#
loop_
_entity_poly.entity_id
_entity_poly.type
_entity_poly.pdbx_seq_one_letter_code
_entity_poly.pdbx_strand_id
1 'polypeptide(L)'
;MQRNEDRAAAAVPVTAVLGPTNTGKTHLAVERMCGHSSGMIGFPLRLLAREVYDRVVKLKGENRVALITGEEKIVPKDARWFLCTAESMPLDKDLAFVALDEAQLGADPERGHVFTDRILRARGREETMLLGSEALRPMLKALVPKVEIINRPRFSTLTYAGAKKISRLPKRSAIVAFSAEEVYAVAEMLRRLRGGAAVVMGALSPRTRNAQVAMFQAGEVDYLVATDAIGMGLNMDVAHVAFASLNKFDGHRQRRLRIAEMAQIAGRAGRYQRDGTFGALVEEGPGAFAPEEVLAIEEHRFPPLEQLYWRQGEPDYSSVDALIESLEQRPQHPALWAAPQSVDLAVLKRMAEEPGVRARARHPAMVARLWAACGVPDFRKLGVDPHTRFVARLWGYLSEGKGHVPHEWFAAEIARLDHVAGDVETLAGRIAAARSWSYIANRADWLADPAHWSARASAVEERLSDALHASLTQRFVDKRTTLLMRQIGTDPRALPVTIGPEGEVLVEDHAIGRLDGFRFTVAADARAADKRLLLAAAERRLGDERTRRGLALADATDADLMVVMDAGAVPTLLWRALPVATLGPGASLMRPRVVLDRALECLTVELRGRIATRLGDWLSGQLRRALPGLALLDSVQRDPAASPASRAVAAALVAGGGMVARADIAVSLDGLDGVARKAFRGAGVTIGALDVFDARVLKPAPARWRRVLRAARAGAAVEAGPRDGASVLERGAPGATLDHGYRPVAAQAVRIDLVERIARAAHDARGASGRKPFALDSALALSMGLTRPTLERLMAGFGFRPAPGSDTAALWTWRGLPTVRATPPPRDTAMAGAFAALADLAV
;
A
#
# COMPACT_ATOMS: atom_id res chain seq x y z
N MET A 1 8.93 -58.24 -43.94
CA MET A 1 10.05 -58.56 -43.04
C MET A 1 11.41 -58.26 -43.66
N GLN A 2 11.73 -58.69 -44.90
CA GLN A 2 13.05 -58.41 -45.51
C GLN A 2 13.45 -56.92 -45.72
N ARG A 3 12.51 -55.98 -45.92
CA ARG A 3 12.88 -54.55 -46.16
C ARG A 3 13.34 -53.78 -44.92
N ASN A 4 13.11 -54.29 -43.70
CA ASN A 4 13.56 -53.65 -42.47
C ASN A 4 14.93 -54.16 -42.00
N GLU A 5 15.37 -55.34 -42.45
CA GLU A 5 16.68 -55.89 -42.12
C GLU A 5 17.80 -55.23 -42.95
N ASP A 6 17.54 -54.86 -44.21
CA ASP A 6 18.52 -54.18 -45.07
C ASP A 6 18.82 -52.72 -44.66
N ARG A 7 17.99 -52.11 -43.81
CA ARG A 7 18.25 -50.77 -43.24
C ARG A 7 19.20 -50.79 -42.04
N ALA A 8 19.58 -51.98 -41.55
CA ALA A 8 20.49 -52.14 -40.42
C ALA A 8 21.98 -51.87 -40.76
N ALA A 9 22.34 -51.73 -42.04
CA ALA A 9 23.74 -51.62 -42.49
C ALA A 9 24.32 -50.18 -42.46
N ALA A 10 23.51 -49.15 -42.21
CA ALA A 10 24.00 -47.79 -41.97
C ALA A 10 23.20 -47.16 -40.82
N ALA A 11 23.42 -47.63 -39.60
CA ALA A 11 22.79 -47.07 -38.41
C ALA A 11 23.20 -45.59 -38.29
N VAL A 12 22.26 -44.68 -38.58
CA VAL A 12 22.43 -43.24 -38.39
C VAL A 12 22.86 -42.99 -36.94
N PRO A 13 23.94 -42.23 -36.69
CA PRO A 13 24.46 -42.03 -35.36
C PRO A 13 23.39 -41.38 -34.46
N VAL A 14 23.18 -41.98 -33.29
CA VAL A 14 22.34 -41.43 -32.22
C VAL A 14 23.25 -40.74 -31.22
N THR A 15 23.07 -39.44 -31.05
CA THR A 15 23.83 -38.65 -30.08
C THR A 15 22.94 -38.31 -28.89
N ALA A 16 23.36 -38.68 -27.69
CA ALA A 16 22.72 -38.32 -26.44
C ALA A 16 23.45 -37.15 -25.80
N VAL A 17 22.77 -36.01 -25.66
CA VAL A 17 23.29 -34.85 -24.93
C VAL A 17 22.70 -34.88 -23.53
N LEU A 18 23.53 -35.22 -22.54
CA LEU A 18 23.12 -35.39 -21.15
C LEU A 18 23.69 -34.28 -20.26
N GLY A 19 22.92 -33.88 -19.26
CA GLY A 19 23.37 -32.91 -18.24
C GLY A 19 22.20 -32.34 -17.43
N PRO A 20 22.47 -31.57 -16.36
CA PRO A 20 21.43 -30.94 -15.53
C PRO A 20 20.59 -29.89 -16.30
N THR A 21 19.57 -29.32 -15.65
CA THR A 21 18.84 -28.16 -16.20
C THR A 21 19.77 -26.95 -16.39
N ASN A 22 19.39 -25.99 -17.26
CA ASN A 22 20.19 -24.79 -17.57
C ASN A 22 21.58 -25.08 -18.20
N THR A 23 21.63 -26.02 -19.16
CA THR A 23 22.85 -26.48 -19.89
C THR A 23 22.82 -26.17 -21.40
N GLY A 24 21.74 -25.53 -21.87
CA GLY A 24 21.57 -25.18 -23.29
C GLY A 24 21.26 -26.35 -24.24
N LYS A 25 20.91 -27.55 -23.73
CA LYS A 25 20.61 -28.74 -24.54
C LYS A 25 19.52 -28.53 -25.60
N THR A 26 18.35 -28.03 -25.18
CA THR A 26 17.24 -27.76 -26.09
C THR A 26 17.60 -26.67 -27.12
N HIS A 27 18.41 -25.67 -26.73
CA HIS A 27 18.89 -24.65 -27.66
C HIS A 27 19.77 -25.27 -28.76
N LEU A 28 20.71 -26.14 -28.38
CA LEU A 28 21.56 -26.87 -29.32
C LEU A 28 20.71 -27.71 -30.29
N ALA A 29 19.73 -28.46 -29.80
CA ALA A 29 18.89 -29.28 -30.67
C ALA A 29 18.07 -28.45 -31.66
N VAL A 30 17.54 -27.30 -31.23
CA VAL A 30 16.81 -26.38 -32.13
C VAL A 30 17.73 -25.81 -33.20
N GLU A 31 18.96 -25.42 -32.83
CA GLU A 31 19.97 -24.92 -33.75
C GLU A 31 20.36 -25.98 -34.79
N ARG A 32 20.64 -27.21 -34.34
CA ARG A 32 20.95 -28.36 -35.21
C ARG A 32 19.78 -28.67 -36.14
N MET A 33 18.56 -28.76 -35.62
CA MET A 33 17.35 -28.97 -36.42
C MET A 33 17.19 -27.90 -37.51
N CYS A 34 17.43 -26.63 -37.17
CA CYS A 34 17.32 -25.52 -38.12
C CYS A 34 18.44 -25.51 -39.16
N GLY A 35 19.59 -26.14 -38.89
CA GLY A 35 20.67 -26.35 -39.84
C GLY A 35 20.38 -27.43 -40.90
N HIS A 36 19.45 -28.33 -40.60
CA HIS A 36 19.07 -29.44 -41.48
C HIS A 36 17.96 -29.10 -42.48
N SER A 37 17.84 -29.92 -43.54
CA SER A 37 16.88 -29.73 -44.63
C SER A 37 15.41 -29.89 -44.19
N SER A 38 15.17 -30.72 -43.18
CA SER A 38 13.90 -30.91 -42.46
C SER A 38 14.17 -31.48 -41.07
N GLY A 39 13.23 -31.34 -40.14
CA GLY A 39 13.43 -31.95 -38.83
C GLY A 39 12.23 -31.93 -37.90
N MET A 40 12.33 -32.70 -36.81
CA MET A 40 11.29 -32.82 -35.79
C MET A 40 11.90 -32.83 -34.39
N ILE A 41 11.22 -32.19 -33.44
CA ILE A 41 11.54 -32.31 -32.01
C ILE A 41 10.28 -32.69 -31.23
N GLY A 42 10.39 -33.75 -30.44
CA GLY A 42 9.39 -34.15 -29.45
C GLY A 42 9.65 -33.51 -28.09
N PHE A 43 8.73 -32.68 -27.63
CA PHE A 43 8.79 -32.02 -26.33
C PHE A 43 7.88 -32.72 -25.32
N PRO A 44 8.21 -32.67 -24.02
CA PRO A 44 7.38 -33.28 -22.99
C PRO A 44 6.11 -32.51 -22.67
N LEU A 45 6.07 -31.22 -23.05
CA LEU A 45 4.98 -30.31 -22.73
C LEU A 45 4.59 -29.49 -23.96
N ARG A 46 3.27 -29.30 -24.13
CA ARG A 46 2.68 -28.43 -25.16
C ARG A 46 3.27 -27.02 -25.14
N LEU A 47 3.53 -26.48 -23.95
CA LEU A 47 4.05 -25.13 -23.80
C LEU A 47 5.47 -24.96 -24.39
N LEU A 48 6.34 -25.96 -24.19
CA LEU A 48 7.67 -25.96 -24.80
C LEU A 48 7.59 -26.08 -26.32
N ALA A 49 6.72 -26.96 -26.82
CA ALA A 49 6.49 -27.09 -28.26
C ALA A 49 6.04 -25.77 -28.88
N ARG A 50 5.11 -25.05 -28.23
CA ARG A 50 4.63 -23.74 -28.67
C ARG A 50 5.72 -22.67 -28.61
N GLU A 51 6.47 -22.57 -27.52
CA GLU A 51 7.56 -21.59 -27.37
C GLU A 51 8.63 -21.78 -28.46
N VAL A 52 9.01 -23.02 -28.72
CA VAL A 52 9.99 -23.33 -29.77
C VAL A 52 9.39 -23.09 -31.16
N TYR A 53 8.12 -23.42 -31.38
CA TYR A 53 7.42 -23.14 -32.62
C TYR A 53 7.47 -21.65 -32.97
N ASP A 54 7.07 -20.76 -32.05
CA ASP A 54 7.06 -19.32 -32.29
C ASP A 54 8.47 -18.78 -32.62
N ARG A 55 9.51 -19.34 -31.99
CA ARG A 55 10.91 -19.01 -32.29
C ARG A 55 11.36 -19.51 -33.66
N VAL A 56 11.02 -20.73 -34.05
CA VAL A 56 11.41 -21.30 -35.35
C VAL A 56 10.62 -20.65 -36.48
N VAL A 57 9.36 -20.28 -36.28
CA VAL A 57 8.57 -19.46 -37.22
C VAL A 57 9.26 -18.14 -37.51
N LYS A 58 9.77 -17.43 -36.50
CA LYS A 58 10.55 -16.20 -36.69
C LYS A 58 11.83 -16.41 -37.52
N LEU A 59 12.41 -17.60 -37.49
CA LEU A 59 13.66 -17.94 -38.21
C LEU A 59 13.42 -18.49 -39.62
N LYS A 60 12.38 -19.29 -39.83
CA LYS A 60 12.15 -20.08 -41.06
C LYS A 60 10.89 -19.67 -41.84
N GLY A 61 10.00 -18.90 -41.24
CA GLY A 61 8.72 -18.47 -41.81
C GLY A 61 7.56 -19.43 -41.49
N GLU A 62 6.36 -18.87 -41.31
CA GLU A 62 5.15 -19.59 -40.87
C GLU A 62 4.77 -20.76 -41.79
N ASN A 63 4.88 -20.59 -43.10
CA ASN A 63 4.51 -21.61 -44.10
C ASN A 63 5.37 -22.87 -44.08
N ARG A 64 6.48 -22.90 -43.32
CA ARG A 64 7.43 -24.02 -43.30
C ARG A 64 7.51 -24.73 -41.96
N VAL A 65 6.79 -24.26 -40.95
CA VAL A 65 6.90 -24.75 -39.58
C VAL A 65 5.55 -25.27 -39.12
N ALA A 66 5.53 -26.49 -38.59
CA ALA A 66 4.35 -27.13 -38.06
C ALA A 66 4.41 -27.22 -36.53
N LEU A 67 3.25 -27.05 -35.89
CA LEU A 67 3.02 -27.34 -34.48
C LEU A 67 2.01 -28.49 -34.40
N ILE A 68 2.38 -29.58 -33.73
CA ILE A 68 1.48 -30.73 -33.55
C ILE A 68 1.44 -31.12 -32.07
N THR A 69 0.33 -30.81 -31.42
CA THR A 69 0.02 -31.29 -30.07
C THR A 69 -1.31 -32.02 -30.07
N GLY A 70 -1.75 -32.54 -28.92
CA GLY A 70 -3.05 -33.21 -28.81
C GLY A 70 -4.23 -32.28 -29.10
N GLU A 71 -4.15 -31.03 -28.66
CA GLU A 71 -5.24 -30.05 -28.67
C GLU A 71 -5.07 -28.94 -29.72
N GLU A 72 -3.93 -28.87 -30.41
CA GLU A 72 -3.62 -27.83 -31.39
C GLU A 72 -2.78 -28.41 -32.53
N LYS A 73 -3.23 -28.21 -33.77
CA LYS A 73 -2.55 -28.73 -34.95
C LYS A 73 -2.47 -27.66 -36.04
N ILE A 74 -1.26 -27.16 -36.28
CA ILE A 74 -0.93 -26.21 -37.34
C ILE A 74 0.04 -26.92 -38.27
N VAL A 75 -0.42 -27.31 -39.46
CA VAL A 75 0.41 -28.03 -40.44
C VAL A 75 0.25 -27.36 -41.81
N PRO A 76 1.11 -26.37 -42.14
CA PRO A 76 1.19 -25.80 -43.46
C PRO A 76 1.52 -26.84 -44.53
N LYS A 77 1.13 -26.57 -45.78
CA LYS A 77 1.34 -27.49 -46.90
C LYS A 77 2.82 -27.79 -47.16
N ASP A 78 3.69 -26.80 -46.95
CA ASP A 78 5.14 -26.88 -47.19
C ASP A 78 5.96 -27.06 -45.90
N ALA A 79 5.34 -27.60 -44.83
CA ALA A 79 6.00 -27.78 -43.54
C ALA A 79 7.22 -28.72 -43.62
N ARG A 80 8.37 -28.23 -43.16
CA ARG A 80 9.64 -28.98 -43.07
C ARG A 80 10.13 -29.18 -41.64
N TRP A 81 9.76 -28.29 -40.72
CA TRP A 81 10.14 -28.35 -39.32
C TRP A 81 8.92 -28.61 -38.44
N PHE A 82 8.95 -29.69 -37.66
CA PHE A 82 7.82 -30.17 -36.86
C PHE A 82 8.13 -30.06 -35.37
N LEU A 83 7.39 -29.19 -34.67
CA LEU A 83 7.49 -29.03 -33.23
C LEU A 83 6.31 -29.75 -32.60
N CYS A 84 6.59 -30.85 -31.91
CA CYS A 84 5.56 -31.78 -31.47
C CYS A 84 5.62 -32.01 -29.97
N THR A 85 4.50 -32.34 -29.33
CA THR A 85 4.58 -33.12 -28.08
C THR A 85 5.07 -34.54 -28.40
N ALA A 86 5.79 -35.19 -27.49
CA ALA A 86 6.35 -36.53 -27.71
C ALA A 86 5.29 -37.57 -28.14
N GLU A 87 4.08 -37.45 -27.60
CA GLU A 87 2.90 -38.24 -27.95
C GLU A 87 2.44 -38.02 -29.39
N SER A 88 2.59 -36.81 -29.90
CA SER A 88 2.04 -36.37 -31.19
C SER A 88 3.07 -36.36 -32.32
N MET A 89 4.28 -36.92 -32.08
CA MET A 89 5.31 -37.07 -33.10
C MET A 89 4.83 -37.99 -34.24
N PRO A 90 4.75 -37.49 -35.49
CA PRO A 90 4.46 -38.35 -36.64
C PRO A 90 5.70 -39.21 -36.99
N LEU A 91 5.68 -40.48 -36.58
CA LEU A 91 6.79 -41.42 -36.81
C LEU A 91 6.89 -41.94 -38.25
N ASP A 92 5.85 -41.74 -39.05
CA ASP A 92 5.80 -42.09 -40.47
C ASP A 92 6.57 -41.10 -41.37
N LYS A 93 6.98 -39.94 -40.83
CA LYS A 93 7.70 -38.92 -41.59
C LYS A 93 9.18 -39.21 -41.69
N ASP A 94 9.67 -39.18 -42.92
CA ASP A 94 11.09 -39.25 -43.24
C ASP A 94 11.72 -37.85 -43.19
N LEU A 95 12.47 -37.55 -42.12
CA LEU A 95 13.05 -36.23 -41.83
C LEU A 95 14.57 -36.32 -41.63
N ALA A 96 15.31 -35.26 -41.97
CA ALA A 96 16.77 -35.25 -41.82
C ALA A 96 17.20 -35.30 -40.34
N PHE A 97 16.55 -34.51 -39.49
CA PHE A 97 16.85 -34.43 -38.05
C PHE A 97 15.66 -34.87 -37.19
N VAL A 98 15.91 -35.67 -36.15
CA VAL A 98 14.90 -35.98 -35.11
C VAL A 98 15.52 -35.81 -33.73
N ALA A 99 14.83 -35.12 -32.82
CA ALA A 99 15.21 -35.09 -31.42
C ALA A 99 14.07 -35.39 -30.46
N LEU A 100 14.42 -35.90 -29.28
CA LEU A 100 13.53 -36.10 -28.14
C LEU A 100 14.08 -35.32 -26.95
N ASP A 101 13.27 -34.44 -26.37
CA ASP A 101 13.61 -33.67 -25.18
C ASP A 101 13.10 -34.36 -23.89
N GLU A 102 13.82 -34.16 -22.78
CA GLU A 102 13.58 -34.78 -21.47
C GLU A 102 13.37 -36.31 -21.54
N ALA A 103 14.25 -37.01 -22.26
CA ALA A 103 14.16 -38.46 -22.50
C ALA A 103 14.13 -39.31 -21.20
N GLN A 104 14.59 -38.78 -20.06
CA GLN A 104 14.49 -39.45 -18.76
C GLN A 104 13.05 -39.65 -18.28
N LEU A 105 12.07 -38.97 -18.88
CA LEU A 105 10.66 -39.24 -18.66
C LEU A 105 10.24 -40.64 -19.08
N GLY A 106 11.09 -41.43 -19.76
CA GLY A 106 10.87 -42.87 -19.91
C GLY A 106 10.65 -43.61 -18.58
N ALA A 107 11.11 -43.05 -17.46
CA ALA A 107 10.88 -43.57 -16.11
C ALA A 107 9.58 -43.05 -15.45
N ASP A 108 8.73 -42.31 -16.18
CA ASP A 108 7.43 -41.84 -15.69
C ASP A 108 6.36 -42.96 -15.75
N PRO A 109 5.64 -43.25 -14.64
CA PRO A 109 4.65 -44.34 -14.60
C PRO A 109 3.47 -44.20 -15.55
N GLU A 110 3.08 -42.98 -15.91
CA GLU A 110 1.86 -42.72 -16.69
C GLU A 110 2.19 -42.63 -18.18
N ARG A 111 3.21 -41.83 -18.54
CA ARG A 111 3.55 -41.48 -19.93
C ARG A 111 4.89 -42.02 -20.38
N GLY A 112 5.69 -42.62 -19.50
CA GLY A 112 7.07 -43.00 -19.82
C GLY A 112 7.20 -44.00 -20.96
N HIS A 113 6.21 -44.87 -21.13
CA HIS A 113 6.17 -45.79 -22.27
C HIS A 113 6.21 -45.09 -23.63
N VAL A 114 5.66 -43.88 -23.77
CA VAL A 114 5.75 -43.08 -25.00
C VAL A 114 7.18 -42.63 -25.25
N PHE A 115 7.84 -42.10 -24.23
CA PHE A 115 9.23 -41.63 -24.34
C PHE A 115 10.19 -42.78 -24.64
N THR A 116 10.01 -43.91 -23.96
CA THR A 116 10.78 -45.14 -24.24
C THR A 116 10.58 -45.59 -25.69
N ASP A 117 9.35 -45.59 -26.20
CA ASP A 117 9.10 -45.88 -27.61
C ASP A 117 9.83 -44.90 -28.54
N ARG A 118 9.80 -43.59 -28.26
CA ARG A 118 10.53 -42.58 -29.05
C ARG A 118 12.06 -42.79 -29.00
N ILE A 119 12.61 -43.14 -27.84
CA ILE A 119 14.05 -43.50 -27.70
C ILE A 119 14.39 -44.68 -28.62
N LEU A 120 13.54 -45.70 -28.66
CA LEU A 120 13.79 -46.93 -29.42
C LEU A 120 13.56 -46.77 -30.93
N ARG A 121 12.56 -45.99 -31.35
CA ARG A 121 12.04 -46.03 -32.73
C ARG A 121 12.14 -44.71 -33.51
N ALA A 122 12.15 -43.55 -32.85
CA ALA A 122 12.20 -42.27 -33.57
C ALA A 122 13.60 -42.02 -34.13
N ARG A 123 13.75 -41.94 -35.45
CA ARG A 123 15.05 -41.77 -36.12
C ARG A 123 14.97 -40.71 -37.23
N GLY A 124 15.99 -39.85 -37.28
CA GLY A 124 16.26 -38.98 -38.43
C GLY A 124 17.12 -39.71 -39.46
N ARG A 125 17.06 -39.28 -40.73
CA ARG A 125 17.93 -39.81 -41.79
C ARG A 125 19.39 -39.45 -41.63
N GLU A 126 19.67 -38.26 -41.10
CA GLU A 126 21.02 -37.69 -41.03
C GLU A 126 21.50 -37.59 -39.58
N GLU A 127 20.63 -37.20 -38.64
CA GLU A 127 20.99 -37.06 -37.24
C GLU A 127 19.80 -37.37 -36.31
N THR A 128 20.07 -38.12 -35.24
CA THR A 128 19.12 -38.35 -34.14
C THR A 128 19.71 -37.88 -32.83
N MET A 129 18.99 -37.04 -32.09
CA MET A 129 19.46 -36.45 -30.83
C MET A 129 18.53 -36.75 -29.65
N LEU A 130 19.09 -37.33 -28.58
CA LEU A 130 18.36 -37.57 -27.33
C LEU A 130 18.85 -36.58 -26.26
N LEU A 131 17.96 -35.76 -25.72
CA LEU A 131 18.29 -34.80 -24.67
C LEU A 131 17.75 -35.29 -23.33
N GLY A 132 18.55 -35.23 -22.27
CA GLY A 132 18.06 -35.61 -20.97
C GLY A 132 19.04 -35.39 -19.81
N SER A 133 18.71 -35.99 -18.68
CA SER A 133 19.57 -35.98 -17.48
C SER A 133 20.66 -37.05 -17.55
N GLU A 134 21.76 -36.83 -16.82
CA GLU A 134 22.87 -37.78 -16.71
C GLU A 134 22.45 -39.14 -16.16
N ALA A 135 21.41 -39.17 -15.32
CA ALA A 135 20.84 -40.40 -14.77
C ALA A 135 20.35 -41.38 -15.85
N LEU A 136 20.03 -40.90 -17.06
CA LEU A 136 19.59 -41.74 -18.17
C LEU A 136 20.74 -42.52 -18.86
N ARG A 137 22.00 -42.16 -18.57
CA ARG A 137 23.18 -42.74 -19.25
C ARG A 137 23.18 -44.28 -19.30
N PRO A 138 22.92 -45.02 -18.20
CA PRO A 138 22.95 -46.49 -18.24
C PRO A 138 21.88 -47.07 -19.17
N MET A 139 20.69 -46.45 -19.19
CA MET A 139 19.58 -46.89 -20.04
C MET A 139 19.87 -46.69 -21.51
N LEU A 140 20.48 -45.56 -21.90
CA LEU A 140 20.84 -45.34 -23.30
C LEU A 140 21.92 -46.32 -23.77
N LYS A 141 22.92 -46.62 -22.93
CA LYS A 141 23.94 -47.63 -23.25
C LYS A 141 23.34 -49.03 -23.42
N ALA A 142 22.33 -49.36 -22.62
CA ALA A 142 21.68 -50.67 -22.68
C ALA A 142 20.70 -50.79 -23.88
N LEU A 143 19.96 -49.73 -24.19
CA LEU A 143 18.83 -49.78 -25.13
C LEU A 143 19.16 -49.26 -26.54
N VAL A 144 20.19 -48.42 -26.69
CA VAL A 144 20.55 -47.78 -27.96
C VAL A 144 21.98 -48.16 -28.35
N PRO A 145 22.15 -49.12 -29.28
CA PRO A 145 23.47 -49.55 -29.72
C PRO A 145 24.29 -48.39 -30.30
N LYS A 146 25.58 -48.32 -29.94
CA LYS A 146 26.54 -47.31 -30.44
C LYS A 146 26.14 -45.84 -30.19
N VAL A 147 25.31 -45.57 -29.18
CA VAL A 147 24.96 -44.19 -28.79
C VAL A 147 26.21 -43.40 -28.40
N GLU A 148 26.41 -42.24 -29.01
CA GLU A 148 27.43 -41.28 -28.61
C GLU A 148 26.89 -40.44 -27.46
N ILE A 149 27.60 -40.32 -26.33
CA ILE A 149 27.10 -39.57 -25.17
C ILE A 149 27.99 -38.35 -24.90
N ILE A 150 27.41 -37.16 -25.06
CA ILE A 150 28.03 -35.87 -24.79
C ILE A 150 27.49 -35.34 -23.46
N ASN A 151 28.39 -35.10 -22.50
CA ASN A 151 28.03 -34.49 -21.22
C ASN A 151 28.15 -32.96 -21.30
N ARG A 152 27.19 -32.23 -20.72
CA ARG A 152 27.21 -30.77 -20.61
C ARG A 152 27.08 -30.31 -19.15
N PRO A 153 28.09 -29.60 -18.60
CA PRO A 153 28.00 -29.04 -17.26
C PRO A 153 27.03 -27.85 -17.21
N ARG A 154 26.46 -27.59 -16.02
CA ARG A 154 25.59 -26.43 -15.75
C ARG A 154 26.36 -25.13 -15.96
N PHE A 155 25.70 -24.10 -16.51
CA PHE A 155 26.35 -22.80 -16.75
C PHE A 155 26.50 -21.91 -15.51
N SER A 156 25.75 -22.17 -14.44
CA SER A 156 25.77 -21.38 -13.19
C SER A 156 25.79 -22.26 -11.96
N THR A 157 26.20 -21.70 -10.82
CA THR A 157 26.18 -22.36 -9.53
C THR A 157 24.79 -22.30 -8.91
N LEU A 158 24.37 -23.39 -8.28
CA LEU A 158 23.13 -23.47 -7.51
C LEU A 158 23.50 -23.74 -6.05
N THR A 159 23.11 -22.86 -5.13
CA THR A 159 23.51 -22.92 -3.72
C THR A 159 22.31 -22.96 -2.78
N TYR A 160 22.40 -23.72 -1.70
CA TYR A 160 21.39 -23.76 -0.66
C TYR A 160 21.48 -22.52 0.26
N ALA A 161 20.37 -21.80 0.38
CA ALA A 161 20.29 -20.56 1.16
C ALA A 161 19.58 -20.74 2.52
N GLY A 162 19.37 -21.98 2.96
CA GLY A 162 18.65 -22.30 4.19
C GLY A 162 17.14 -22.13 4.09
N ALA A 163 16.46 -22.39 5.20
CA ALA A 163 15.03 -22.14 5.31
C ALA A 163 14.73 -20.67 5.60
N LYS A 164 13.74 -20.10 4.92
CA LYS A 164 13.30 -18.71 5.13
C LYS A 164 11.79 -18.62 5.17
N LYS A 165 11.28 -17.95 6.21
CA LYS A 165 9.86 -17.56 6.27
C LYS A 165 9.51 -16.68 5.06
N ILE A 166 8.25 -16.73 4.62
CA ILE A 166 7.75 -15.95 3.47
C ILE A 166 8.07 -14.44 3.59
N SER A 167 8.03 -13.89 4.80
CA SER A 167 8.39 -12.49 5.09
C SER A 167 9.88 -12.14 4.96
N ARG A 168 10.76 -13.11 4.70
CA ARG A 168 12.21 -12.94 4.51
C ARG A 168 12.71 -13.46 3.17
N LEU A 169 11.81 -13.95 2.30
CA LEU A 169 12.19 -14.37 0.96
C LEU A 169 12.71 -13.18 0.14
N PRO A 170 13.82 -13.36 -0.60
CA PRO A 170 14.35 -12.32 -1.47
C PRO A 170 13.34 -11.98 -2.59
N LYS A 171 13.49 -10.81 -3.21
CA LYS A 171 12.72 -10.47 -4.42
C LYS A 171 13.07 -11.46 -5.54
N ARG A 172 12.18 -11.59 -6.52
CA ARG A 172 12.33 -12.52 -7.66
C ARG A 172 12.41 -13.99 -7.21
N SER A 173 11.64 -14.34 -6.17
CA SER A 173 11.52 -15.71 -5.68
C SER A 173 10.33 -16.44 -6.30
N ALA A 174 10.53 -17.71 -6.65
CA ALA A 174 9.45 -18.63 -6.97
C ALA A 174 9.20 -19.56 -5.78
N ILE A 175 7.97 -19.66 -5.31
CA ILE A 175 7.57 -20.54 -4.21
C ILE A 175 6.81 -21.73 -4.82
N VAL A 176 7.25 -22.94 -4.52
CA VAL A 176 6.70 -24.17 -5.09
C VAL A 176 5.91 -24.96 -4.05
N ALA A 177 4.65 -25.23 -4.37
CA ALA A 177 3.72 -26.02 -3.57
C ALA A 177 3.16 -27.19 -4.40
N PHE A 178 2.58 -28.20 -3.77
CA PHE A 178 2.16 -29.43 -4.46
C PHE A 178 0.64 -29.63 -4.52
N SER A 179 -0.13 -28.67 -4.01
CA SER A 179 -1.59 -28.62 -4.16
C SER A 179 -2.05 -27.22 -4.59
N ALA A 180 -3.19 -27.16 -5.29
CA ALA A 180 -3.79 -25.87 -5.67
C ALA A 180 -4.18 -25.04 -4.44
N GLU A 181 -4.64 -25.70 -3.37
CA GLU A 181 -4.97 -25.08 -2.10
C GLU A 181 -3.76 -24.38 -1.46
N GLU A 182 -2.61 -25.07 -1.37
CA GLU A 182 -1.38 -24.48 -0.85
C GLU A 182 -0.90 -23.31 -1.73
N VAL A 183 -0.99 -23.44 -3.07
CA VAL A 183 -0.66 -22.35 -3.99
C VAL A 183 -1.50 -21.11 -3.70
N TYR A 184 -2.81 -21.26 -3.53
CA TYR A 184 -3.69 -20.13 -3.21
C TYR A 184 -3.43 -19.58 -1.81
N ALA A 185 -3.18 -20.43 -0.82
CA ALA A 185 -2.88 -20.00 0.54
C ALA A 185 -1.59 -19.16 0.60
N VAL A 186 -0.52 -19.64 -0.06
CA VAL A 186 0.76 -18.92 -0.15
C VAL A 186 0.60 -17.62 -0.96
N ALA A 187 -0.15 -17.65 -2.06
CA ALA A 187 -0.41 -16.46 -2.88
C ALA A 187 -1.21 -15.39 -2.11
N GLU A 188 -2.25 -15.76 -1.36
CA GLU A 188 -2.96 -14.82 -0.47
C GLU A 188 -2.03 -14.25 0.60
N MET A 189 -1.16 -15.07 1.19
CA MET A 189 -0.21 -14.59 2.19
C MET A 189 0.82 -13.62 1.60
N LEU A 190 1.32 -13.89 0.39
CA LEU A 190 2.20 -12.97 -0.34
C LEU A 190 1.47 -11.69 -0.76
N ARG A 191 0.21 -11.77 -1.21
CA ARG A 191 -0.60 -10.58 -1.45
C ARG A 191 -0.70 -9.69 -0.21
N ARG A 192 -0.98 -10.29 0.97
CA ARG A 192 -1.07 -9.57 2.25
C ARG A 192 0.25 -8.98 2.71
N LEU A 193 1.38 -9.68 2.51
CA LEU A 193 2.68 -9.29 3.07
C LEU A 193 3.58 -8.50 2.10
N ARG A 194 3.37 -8.66 0.78
CA ARG A 194 4.28 -8.25 -0.30
C ARG A 194 3.58 -7.58 -1.49
N GLY A 195 2.26 -7.38 -1.41
CA GLY A 195 1.48 -6.65 -2.42
C GLY A 195 0.95 -7.52 -3.56
N GLY A 196 1.57 -8.66 -3.85
CA GLY A 196 1.01 -9.60 -4.81
C GLY A 196 1.95 -10.73 -5.17
N ALA A 197 1.39 -11.74 -5.84
CA ALA A 197 2.16 -12.80 -6.47
C ALA A 197 1.49 -13.25 -7.77
N ALA A 198 2.32 -13.61 -8.76
CA ALA A 198 1.84 -14.35 -9.92
C ALA A 198 1.55 -15.79 -9.51
N VAL A 199 0.55 -16.42 -10.13
CA VAL A 199 0.16 -17.79 -9.82
C VAL A 199 0.28 -18.67 -11.06
N VAL A 200 1.03 -19.76 -10.97
CA VAL A 200 1.24 -20.72 -12.06
C VAL A 200 0.94 -22.14 -11.62
N MET A 201 -0.09 -22.76 -12.18
CA MET A 201 -0.47 -24.15 -11.88
C MET A 201 -0.54 -24.96 -13.17
N GLY A 202 -0.34 -26.28 -13.05
CA GLY A 202 -0.40 -27.20 -14.20
C GLY A 202 -1.74 -27.18 -14.95
N ALA A 203 -2.85 -26.91 -14.25
CA ALA A 203 -4.18 -26.82 -14.85
C ALA A 203 -4.37 -25.58 -15.74
N LEU A 204 -3.62 -24.50 -15.49
CA LEU A 204 -3.73 -23.26 -16.27
C LEU A 204 -3.37 -23.48 -17.73
N SER A 205 -4.09 -22.82 -18.63
CA SER A 205 -3.79 -22.84 -20.06
C SER A 205 -2.43 -22.21 -20.35
N PRO A 206 -1.79 -22.58 -21.48
CA PRO A 206 -0.53 -21.97 -21.93
C PRO A 206 -0.60 -20.44 -21.91
N ARG A 207 -1.72 -19.87 -22.37
CA ARG A 207 -1.95 -18.42 -22.42
C ARG A 207 -1.99 -17.79 -21.03
N THR A 208 -2.84 -18.29 -20.12
CA THR A 208 -2.93 -17.77 -18.74
C THR A 208 -1.58 -17.87 -18.03
N ARG A 209 -0.88 -19.00 -18.23
CA ARG A 209 0.45 -19.25 -17.64
C ARG A 209 1.49 -18.26 -18.14
N ASN A 210 1.55 -18.03 -19.45
CA ASN A 210 2.45 -17.05 -20.05
C ASN A 210 2.14 -15.62 -19.60
N ALA A 211 0.85 -15.26 -19.47
CA ALA A 211 0.46 -13.95 -18.96
C ALA A 211 0.89 -13.74 -17.50
N GLN A 212 0.73 -14.75 -16.64
CA GLN A 212 1.19 -14.71 -15.24
C GLN A 212 2.72 -14.63 -15.14
N VAL A 213 3.43 -15.37 -15.99
CA VAL A 213 4.90 -15.28 -16.06
C VAL A 213 5.37 -13.95 -16.62
N ALA A 214 4.69 -13.40 -17.63
CA ALA A 214 5.00 -12.09 -18.19
C ALA A 214 4.85 -10.98 -17.14
N MET A 215 3.79 -11.02 -16.35
CA MET A 215 3.58 -10.11 -15.21
C MET A 215 4.74 -10.20 -14.19
N PHE A 216 5.16 -11.42 -13.83
CA PHE A 216 6.34 -11.61 -12.97
C PHE A 216 7.62 -11.08 -13.63
N GLN A 217 7.86 -11.38 -14.91
CA GLN A 217 9.05 -10.93 -15.65
C GLN A 217 9.13 -9.42 -15.77
N ALA A 218 8.01 -8.76 -16.09
CA ALA A 218 7.88 -7.31 -16.18
C ALA A 218 8.10 -6.60 -14.83
N GLY A 219 8.18 -7.35 -13.73
CA GLY A 219 8.32 -6.79 -12.39
C GLY A 219 7.03 -6.15 -11.88
N GLU A 220 5.88 -6.51 -12.47
CA GLU A 220 4.57 -6.16 -11.90
C GLU A 220 4.37 -6.88 -10.57
N VAL A 221 4.97 -8.05 -10.35
CA VAL A 221 5.02 -8.73 -9.05
C VAL A 221 6.42 -9.32 -8.82
N ASP A 222 6.92 -9.22 -7.58
CA ASP A 222 8.25 -9.70 -7.20
C ASP A 222 8.29 -11.21 -6.89
N TYR A 223 7.12 -11.85 -6.77
CA TYR A 223 6.98 -13.24 -6.33
C TYR A 223 6.10 -14.04 -7.28
N LEU A 224 6.45 -15.31 -7.47
CA LEU A 224 5.68 -16.29 -8.22
C LEU A 224 5.35 -17.46 -7.29
N VAL A 225 4.10 -17.88 -7.22
CA VAL A 225 3.69 -19.11 -6.53
C VAL A 225 3.25 -20.12 -7.56
N ALA A 226 3.77 -21.34 -7.47
CA ALA A 226 3.48 -22.32 -8.49
C ALA A 226 3.46 -23.77 -8.03
N THR A 227 2.90 -24.65 -8.87
CA THR A 227 3.09 -26.10 -8.71
C THR A 227 4.39 -26.57 -9.35
N ASP A 228 4.72 -27.85 -9.19
CA ASP A 228 5.84 -28.54 -9.85
C ASP A 228 5.86 -28.40 -11.39
N ALA A 229 4.76 -27.93 -11.98
CA ALA A 229 4.66 -27.53 -13.38
C ALA A 229 5.70 -26.47 -13.81
N ILE A 230 6.29 -25.70 -12.89
CA ILE A 230 7.41 -24.80 -13.25
C ILE A 230 8.72 -25.53 -13.49
N GLY A 231 8.85 -26.74 -12.94
CA GLY A 231 10.03 -27.58 -13.09
C GLY A 231 10.27 -27.95 -14.56
N MET A 232 9.27 -27.77 -15.44
CA MET A 232 9.35 -28.08 -16.85
C MET A 232 8.68 -26.99 -17.68
N GLY A 233 9.42 -26.36 -18.60
CA GLY A 233 8.80 -25.68 -19.73
C GLY A 233 8.28 -24.26 -19.57
N LEU A 234 8.85 -23.46 -18.66
CA LEU A 234 8.61 -22.03 -18.60
C LEU A 234 9.92 -21.24 -18.67
N ASN A 235 9.93 -20.23 -19.54
CA ASN A 235 11.04 -19.30 -19.65
C ASN A 235 10.89 -18.15 -18.62
N MET A 236 11.38 -18.34 -17.38
CA MET A 236 11.34 -17.33 -16.32
C MET A 236 12.68 -17.11 -15.59
N ASP A 237 13.09 -15.85 -15.43
CA ASP A 237 14.24 -15.43 -14.63
C ASP A 237 13.91 -15.41 -13.13
N VAL A 238 14.26 -16.49 -12.43
CA VAL A 238 14.08 -16.65 -10.99
C VAL A 238 15.44 -16.68 -10.31
N ALA A 239 15.63 -15.85 -9.27
CA ALA A 239 16.87 -15.79 -8.51
C ALA A 239 16.89 -16.81 -7.35
N HIS A 240 15.72 -17.09 -6.79
CA HIS A 240 15.57 -17.98 -5.64
C HIS A 240 14.33 -18.89 -5.80
N VAL A 241 14.49 -20.19 -5.52
CA VAL A 241 13.38 -21.14 -5.47
C VAL A 241 13.17 -21.60 -4.02
N ALA A 242 11.96 -21.40 -3.50
CA ALA A 242 11.58 -21.81 -2.16
C ALA A 242 10.55 -22.94 -2.21
N PHE A 243 10.78 -24.03 -1.50
CA PHE A 243 9.83 -25.14 -1.37
C PHE A 243 8.89 -24.88 -0.19
N ALA A 244 7.58 -24.79 -0.46
CA ALA A 244 6.56 -24.69 0.58
C ALA A 244 6.34 -26.02 1.30
N SER A 245 6.50 -27.13 0.58
CA SER A 245 6.47 -28.50 1.08
C SER A 245 7.53 -29.33 0.34
N LEU A 246 7.98 -30.44 0.93
CA LEU A 246 8.81 -31.45 0.27
C LEU A 246 8.05 -32.77 0.05
N ASN A 247 6.74 -32.75 0.28
CA ASN A 247 5.85 -33.89 0.09
C ASN A 247 4.84 -33.60 -1.02
N LYS A 248 4.51 -34.63 -1.79
CA LYS A 248 3.66 -34.60 -2.98
C LYS A 248 2.72 -35.80 -2.95
N PHE A 249 1.48 -35.58 -3.41
CA PHE A 249 0.56 -36.66 -3.74
C PHE A 249 0.92 -37.25 -5.09
N ASP A 250 1.21 -38.54 -5.16
CA ASP A 250 1.55 -39.24 -6.41
C ASP A 250 0.36 -39.93 -7.08
N GLY A 251 -0.86 -39.64 -6.64
CA GLY A 251 -2.09 -40.31 -7.09
C GLY A 251 -2.58 -41.39 -6.11
N HIS A 252 -1.69 -41.92 -5.27
CA HIS A 252 -2.02 -42.96 -4.29
C HIS A 252 -1.75 -42.54 -2.85
N ARG A 253 -0.60 -41.90 -2.59
CA ARG A 253 -0.20 -41.49 -1.24
C ARG A 253 0.56 -40.18 -1.26
N GLN A 254 0.61 -39.54 -0.09
CA GLN A 254 1.54 -38.46 0.17
C GLN A 254 2.94 -39.05 0.39
N ARG A 255 3.90 -38.66 -0.45
CA ARG A 255 5.30 -39.11 -0.35
C ARG A 255 6.26 -37.93 -0.46
N ARG A 256 7.47 -38.10 0.08
CA ARG A 256 8.57 -37.15 -0.13
C ARG A 256 8.97 -37.10 -1.60
N LEU A 257 9.40 -35.93 -2.07
CA LEU A 257 9.97 -35.75 -3.39
C LEU A 257 11.26 -36.56 -3.54
N ARG A 258 11.51 -37.03 -4.76
CA ARG A 258 12.82 -37.60 -5.11
C ARG A 258 13.83 -36.48 -5.33
N ILE A 259 15.12 -36.75 -5.10
CA ILE A 259 16.20 -35.77 -5.32
C ILE A 259 16.15 -35.20 -6.76
N ALA A 260 15.85 -36.04 -7.76
CA ALA A 260 15.69 -35.60 -9.14
C ALA A 260 14.52 -34.60 -9.33
N GLU A 261 13.39 -34.80 -8.64
CA GLU A 261 12.24 -33.87 -8.67
C GLU A 261 12.63 -32.54 -8.00
N MET A 262 13.30 -32.60 -6.85
CA MET A 262 13.81 -31.42 -6.14
C MET A 262 14.79 -30.63 -7.00
N ALA A 263 15.77 -31.31 -7.63
CA ALA A 263 16.77 -30.67 -8.47
C ALA A 263 16.19 -30.05 -9.75
N GLN A 264 15.17 -30.68 -10.34
CA GLN A 264 14.48 -30.14 -11.51
C GLN A 264 13.78 -28.81 -11.18
N ILE A 265 13.17 -28.73 -10.00
CA ILE A 265 12.49 -27.54 -9.49
C ILE A 265 13.51 -26.48 -9.05
N ALA A 266 14.46 -26.84 -8.17
CA ALA A 266 15.52 -25.96 -7.66
C ALA A 266 16.39 -25.40 -8.80
N GLY A 267 16.64 -26.22 -9.82
CA GLY A 267 17.41 -25.86 -11.00
C GLY A 267 16.79 -24.75 -11.86
N ARG A 268 15.55 -24.32 -11.56
CA ARG A 268 14.93 -23.12 -12.16
C ARG A 268 15.50 -21.82 -11.58
N ALA A 269 16.16 -21.87 -10.42
CA ALA A 269 16.90 -20.75 -9.87
C ALA A 269 18.23 -20.56 -10.61
N GLY A 270 18.54 -19.30 -10.93
CA GLY A 270 19.73 -18.95 -11.70
C GLY A 270 19.56 -19.29 -13.17
N ARG A 271 20.19 -18.48 -14.02
CA ARG A 271 20.08 -18.60 -15.47
C ARG A 271 21.32 -18.16 -16.19
N TYR A 272 21.69 -18.92 -17.21
CA TYR A 272 22.91 -18.69 -17.96
C TYR A 272 24.10 -18.58 -17.00
N GLN A 273 24.75 -17.41 -16.89
CA GLN A 273 25.86 -17.15 -15.98
C GLN A 273 25.45 -16.60 -14.61
N ARG A 274 24.15 -16.37 -14.34
CA ARG A 274 23.69 -15.90 -13.04
C ARG A 274 23.45 -17.09 -12.11
N ASP A 275 24.09 -17.04 -10.95
CA ASP A 275 23.90 -18.02 -9.89
C ASP A 275 22.48 -17.97 -9.34
N GLY A 276 22.03 -19.13 -8.85
CA GLY A 276 20.71 -19.32 -8.27
C GLY A 276 20.81 -19.84 -6.86
N THR A 277 19.78 -19.58 -6.06
CA THR A 277 19.67 -20.17 -4.72
C THR A 277 18.38 -20.97 -4.56
N PHE A 278 18.40 -21.97 -3.68
CA PHE A 278 17.20 -22.69 -3.29
C PHE A 278 17.10 -22.87 -1.79
N GLY A 279 15.89 -23.09 -1.27
CA GLY A 279 15.63 -23.25 0.15
C GLY A 279 14.22 -23.78 0.43
N ALA A 280 13.89 -23.95 1.71
CA ALA A 280 12.55 -24.34 2.14
C ALA A 280 11.88 -23.22 2.96
N LEU A 281 10.57 -23.30 3.14
CA LEU A 281 9.86 -22.41 4.09
C LEU A 281 9.93 -22.91 5.54
N VAL A 282 10.26 -24.19 5.72
CA VAL A 282 10.33 -24.89 7.01
C VAL A 282 11.79 -25.19 7.34
N GLU A 283 12.20 -24.86 8.56
CA GLU A 283 13.59 -24.97 9.03
C GLU A 283 13.93 -26.34 9.62
N GLU A 284 12.98 -26.97 10.34
CA GLU A 284 13.21 -28.23 11.04
C GLU A 284 12.08 -29.25 10.79
N GLY A 285 12.39 -30.53 11.05
CA GLY A 285 11.44 -31.64 10.96
C GLY A 285 11.30 -32.22 9.55
N PRO A 286 10.27 -33.04 9.29
CA PRO A 286 10.13 -33.78 8.04
C PRO A 286 9.91 -32.90 6.81
N GLY A 287 9.65 -31.59 6.98
CA GLY A 287 9.53 -30.61 5.90
C GLY A 287 10.83 -29.90 5.53
N ALA A 288 11.93 -30.13 6.26
CA ALA A 288 13.24 -29.53 5.98
C ALA A 288 14.07 -30.42 5.04
N PHE A 289 15.02 -29.81 4.32
CA PHE A 289 15.99 -30.55 3.51
C PHE A 289 17.00 -31.29 4.40
N ALA A 290 17.31 -32.53 4.05
CA ALA A 290 18.40 -33.25 4.68
C ALA A 290 19.77 -32.81 4.07
N PRO A 291 20.87 -32.83 4.84
CA PRO A 291 22.19 -32.42 4.34
C PRO A 291 22.63 -33.18 3.08
N GLU A 292 22.32 -34.47 2.99
CA GLU A 292 22.61 -35.33 1.84
C GLU A 292 21.81 -34.94 0.59
N GLU A 293 20.57 -34.46 0.76
CA GLU A 293 19.74 -33.98 -0.35
C GLU A 293 20.29 -32.66 -0.88
N VAL A 294 20.71 -31.76 0.01
CA VAL A 294 21.34 -30.49 -0.36
C VAL A 294 22.60 -30.74 -1.18
N LEU A 295 23.53 -31.56 -0.66
CA LEU A 295 24.78 -31.88 -1.33
C LEU A 295 24.52 -32.52 -2.71
N ALA A 296 23.57 -33.44 -2.81
CA ALA A 296 23.21 -34.09 -4.07
C ALA A 296 22.68 -33.10 -5.11
N ILE A 297 21.90 -32.09 -4.69
CA ILE A 297 21.37 -31.03 -5.58
C ILE A 297 22.47 -30.07 -6.03
N GLU A 298 23.35 -29.64 -5.12
CA GLU A 298 24.45 -28.70 -5.42
C GLU A 298 25.51 -29.34 -6.33
N GLU A 299 25.87 -30.60 -6.11
CA GLU A 299 26.85 -31.35 -6.92
C GLU A 299 26.25 -32.01 -8.18
N HIS A 300 24.95 -31.84 -8.43
CA HIS A 300 24.19 -32.51 -9.51
C HIS A 300 24.38 -34.04 -9.54
N ARG A 301 24.51 -34.67 -8.36
CA ARG A 301 24.66 -36.13 -8.23
C ARG A 301 23.30 -36.78 -8.01
N PHE A 302 22.83 -37.50 -9.01
CA PHE A 302 21.55 -38.20 -8.96
C PHE A 302 21.73 -39.70 -9.12
N PRO A 303 20.91 -40.52 -8.45
CA PRO A 303 20.88 -41.96 -8.70
C PRO A 303 20.65 -42.25 -10.19
N PRO A 304 21.42 -43.18 -10.79
CA PRO A 304 21.18 -43.60 -12.16
C PRO A 304 19.78 -44.21 -12.31
N LEU A 305 19.19 -44.05 -13.49
CA LEU A 305 17.99 -44.81 -13.86
C LEU A 305 18.40 -46.23 -14.24
N GLU A 306 17.73 -47.19 -13.62
CA GLU A 306 17.98 -48.62 -13.83
C GLU A 306 16.96 -49.27 -14.77
N GLN A 307 15.78 -48.66 -14.91
CA GLN A 307 14.70 -49.13 -15.78
C GLN A 307 13.90 -47.98 -16.38
N LEU A 308 13.30 -48.24 -17.54
CA LEU A 308 12.29 -47.40 -18.19
C LEU A 308 10.98 -48.18 -18.37
N TYR A 309 9.84 -47.48 -18.35
CA TYR A 309 8.55 -48.09 -18.64
C TYR A 309 8.39 -48.31 -20.13
N TRP A 310 7.83 -49.46 -20.50
CA TRP A 310 7.64 -49.91 -21.86
C TRP A 310 6.22 -50.44 -22.05
N ARG A 311 5.68 -50.18 -23.24
CA ARG A 311 4.43 -50.72 -23.78
C ARG A 311 4.66 -50.97 -25.27
N GLN A 312 3.95 -51.94 -25.85
CA GLN A 312 4.02 -52.16 -27.29
C GLN A 312 3.58 -50.90 -28.05
N GLY A 313 4.50 -50.27 -28.79
CA GLY A 313 4.20 -49.05 -29.54
C GLY A 313 3.63 -49.29 -30.95
N GLU A 314 3.59 -50.54 -31.41
CA GLU A 314 2.86 -50.98 -32.62
C GLU A 314 1.89 -52.09 -32.23
N PRO A 315 0.76 -51.76 -31.57
CA PRO A 315 -0.14 -52.77 -31.05
C PRO A 315 -0.95 -53.47 -32.15
N ASP A 316 -1.37 -54.70 -31.90
CA ASP A 316 -2.20 -55.47 -32.83
C ASP A 316 -3.66 -54.98 -32.81
N TYR A 317 -4.15 -54.54 -33.98
CA TYR A 317 -5.53 -54.10 -34.15
C TYR A 317 -6.47 -55.19 -34.70
N SER A 318 -6.03 -56.44 -34.84
CA SER A 318 -6.83 -57.53 -35.40
C SER A 318 -8.17 -57.76 -34.69
N SER A 319 -8.19 -57.60 -33.36
CA SER A 319 -9.38 -57.66 -32.51
C SER A 319 -9.18 -56.83 -31.24
N VAL A 320 -10.26 -56.57 -30.49
CA VAL A 320 -10.17 -55.88 -29.19
C VAL A 320 -9.33 -56.67 -28.18
N ASP A 321 -9.44 -58.01 -28.19
CA ASP A 321 -8.67 -58.87 -27.28
C ASP A 321 -7.18 -58.86 -27.63
N ALA A 322 -6.84 -58.98 -28.93
CA ALA A 322 -5.46 -58.90 -29.40
C ALA A 322 -4.82 -57.53 -29.10
N LEU A 323 -5.59 -56.45 -29.19
CA LEU A 323 -5.14 -55.11 -28.79
C LEU A 323 -4.81 -55.05 -27.29
N ILE A 324 -5.71 -55.54 -26.44
CA ILE A 324 -5.49 -55.56 -24.98
C ILE A 324 -4.26 -56.41 -24.64
N GLU A 325 -4.15 -57.61 -25.22
CA GLU A 325 -3.01 -58.52 -25.03
C GLU A 325 -1.69 -57.86 -25.46
N SER A 326 -1.69 -57.17 -26.62
CA SER A 326 -0.53 -56.45 -27.13
C SER A 326 -0.10 -55.30 -26.22
N LEU A 327 -1.05 -54.54 -25.67
CA LEU A 327 -0.79 -53.43 -24.74
C LEU A 327 -0.34 -53.93 -23.35
N GLU A 328 -0.76 -55.11 -22.92
CA GLU A 328 -0.36 -55.75 -21.66
C GLU A 328 0.90 -56.63 -21.79
N GLN A 329 1.47 -56.70 -22.99
CA GLN A 329 2.69 -57.46 -23.26
C GLN A 329 3.81 -57.06 -22.30
N ARG A 330 4.53 -58.04 -21.75
CA ARG A 330 5.70 -57.79 -20.91
C ARG A 330 6.93 -57.55 -21.79
N PRO A 331 7.80 -56.58 -21.43
CA PRO A 331 9.04 -56.37 -22.15
C PRO A 331 9.99 -57.57 -21.99
N GLN A 332 10.80 -57.83 -23.01
CA GLN A 332 11.80 -58.90 -22.99
C GLN A 332 13.16 -58.45 -22.43
N HIS A 333 13.44 -57.14 -22.45
CA HIS A 333 14.74 -56.59 -22.05
C HIS A 333 14.75 -56.24 -20.54
N PRO A 334 15.79 -56.60 -19.77
CA PRO A 334 15.83 -56.40 -18.31
C PRO A 334 15.83 -54.93 -17.86
N ALA A 335 16.31 -54.03 -18.73
CA ALA A 335 16.25 -52.57 -18.49
C ALA A 335 14.86 -51.95 -18.74
N LEU A 336 13.84 -52.76 -19.06
CA LEU A 336 12.48 -52.30 -19.33
C LEU A 336 11.49 -52.93 -18.36
N TRP A 337 10.55 -52.12 -17.89
CA TRP A 337 9.40 -52.55 -17.08
C TRP A 337 8.11 -52.40 -17.85
N ALA A 338 7.17 -53.31 -17.63
CA ALA A 338 5.82 -53.12 -18.16
C ALA A 338 5.23 -51.82 -17.57
N ALA A 339 4.70 -50.96 -18.43
CA ALA A 339 4.03 -49.76 -18.00
C ALA A 339 2.85 -50.13 -17.07
N PRO A 340 2.66 -49.42 -15.94
CA PRO A 340 1.43 -49.52 -15.17
C PRO A 340 0.19 -49.30 -16.04
N GLN A 341 -0.95 -49.84 -15.61
CA GLN A 341 -2.19 -49.64 -16.33
C GLN A 341 -2.54 -48.15 -16.38
N SER A 342 -2.41 -47.57 -17.57
CA SER A 342 -2.74 -46.18 -17.88
C SER A 342 -4.24 -46.03 -18.08
N VAL A 343 -4.74 -44.80 -17.96
CA VAL A 343 -6.17 -44.48 -18.07
C VAL A 343 -6.76 -44.95 -19.42
N ASP A 344 -6.00 -44.83 -20.50
CA ASP A 344 -6.40 -45.27 -21.84
C ASP A 344 -6.69 -46.78 -21.90
N LEU A 345 -5.79 -47.60 -21.35
CA LEU A 345 -5.94 -49.06 -21.24
C LEU A 345 -7.06 -49.45 -20.26
N ALA A 346 -7.17 -48.77 -19.13
CA ALA A 346 -8.25 -49.02 -18.17
C ALA A 346 -9.63 -48.76 -18.79
N VAL A 347 -9.78 -47.64 -19.52
CA VAL A 347 -11.00 -47.31 -20.26
C VAL A 347 -11.27 -48.34 -21.36
N LEU A 348 -10.24 -48.75 -22.12
CA LEU A 348 -10.40 -49.79 -23.15
C LEU A 348 -10.92 -51.10 -22.56
N LYS A 349 -10.35 -51.57 -21.46
CA LYS A 349 -10.78 -52.81 -20.80
C LYS A 349 -12.23 -52.71 -20.31
N ARG A 350 -12.60 -51.58 -19.71
CA ARG A 350 -13.98 -51.33 -19.25
C ARG A 350 -14.98 -51.24 -20.41
N MET A 351 -14.60 -50.55 -21.49
CA MET A 351 -15.37 -50.50 -22.74
C MET A 351 -15.54 -51.89 -23.36
N ALA A 352 -14.52 -52.74 -23.30
CA ALA A 352 -14.55 -54.08 -23.85
C ALA A 352 -15.51 -55.03 -23.09
N GLU A 353 -15.89 -54.71 -21.85
CA GLU A 353 -16.91 -55.45 -21.10
C GLU A 353 -18.33 -55.18 -21.62
N GLU A 354 -18.55 -54.05 -22.31
CA GLU A 354 -19.86 -53.73 -22.88
C GLU A 354 -20.10 -54.51 -24.19
N PRO A 355 -21.15 -55.37 -24.27
CA PRO A 355 -21.38 -56.23 -25.43
C PRO A 355 -21.54 -55.44 -26.75
N GLY A 356 -22.13 -54.24 -26.67
CA GLY A 356 -22.33 -53.36 -27.82
C GLY A 356 -21.03 -52.82 -28.42
N VAL A 357 -19.96 -52.67 -27.63
CA VAL A 357 -18.67 -52.15 -28.12
C VAL A 357 -17.97 -53.19 -28.99
N ARG A 358 -17.83 -54.43 -28.50
CA ARG A 358 -17.23 -55.54 -29.24
C ARG A 358 -17.98 -55.84 -30.54
N ALA A 359 -19.31 -55.79 -30.49
CA ALA A 359 -20.15 -56.03 -31.66
C ALA A 359 -19.92 -55.03 -32.81
N ARG A 360 -19.39 -53.83 -32.51
CA ARG A 360 -19.12 -52.75 -33.48
C ARG A 360 -17.66 -52.66 -33.91
N ALA A 361 -16.71 -53.10 -33.09
CA ALA A 361 -15.27 -53.09 -33.38
C ALA A 361 -14.80 -54.39 -34.07
N ARG A 362 -15.38 -54.74 -35.23
CA ARG A 362 -15.16 -56.05 -35.91
C ARG A 362 -14.00 -56.12 -36.89
N HIS A 363 -13.45 -54.98 -37.31
CA HIS A 363 -12.36 -54.91 -38.30
C HIS A 363 -11.23 -54.04 -37.79
N PRO A 364 -9.98 -54.23 -38.25
CA PRO A 364 -8.83 -53.53 -37.69
C PRO A 364 -8.93 -52.01 -37.66
N ALA A 365 -9.53 -51.40 -38.68
CA ALA A 365 -9.77 -49.96 -38.71
C ALA A 365 -10.70 -49.48 -37.58
N MET A 366 -11.73 -50.27 -37.23
CA MET A 366 -12.65 -49.95 -36.14
C MET A 366 -12.04 -50.21 -34.76
N VAL A 367 -11.19 -51.22 -34.61
CA VAL A 367 -10.43 -51.46 -33.37
C VAL A 367 -9.44 -50.30 -33.13
N ALA A 368 -8.74 -49.85 -34.18
CA ALA A 368 -7.88 -48.68 -34.12
C ALA A 368 -8.67 -47.40 -33.79
N ARG A 369 -9.87 -47.23 -34.35
CA ARG A 369 -10.78 -46.10 -34.04
C ARG A 369 -11.29 -46.14 -32.59
N LEU A 370 -11.61 -47.32 -32.05
CA LEU A 370 -11.97 -47.51 -30.64
C LEU A 370 -10.80 -47.13 -29.74
N TRP A 371 -9.60 -47.65 -30.03
CA TRP A 371 -8.39 -47.30 -29.29
C TRP A 371 -8.11 -45.79 -29.29
N ALA A 372 -8.26 -45.18 -30.47
CA ALA A 372 -8.15 -43.74 -30.65
C ALA A 372 -9.17 -42.95 -29.80
N ALA A 373 -10.35 -43.50 -29.52
CA ALA A 373 -11.36 -42.92 -28.62
C ALA A 373 -11.01 -43.13 -27.13
N CYS A 374 -10.52 -44.31 -26.76
CA CYS A 374 -10.03 -44.59 -25.40
C CYS A 374 -8.81 -43.74 -25.02
N GLY A 375 -8.00 -43.35 -26.01
CA GLY A 375 -6.86 -42.45 -25.85
C GLY A 375 -7.21 -40.97 -25.66
N VAL A 376 -8.49 -40.58 -25.60
CA VAL A 376 -8.89 -39.20 -25.28
C VAL A 376 -8.46 -38.89 -23.83
N PRO A 377 -7.64 -37.86 -23.58
CA PRO A 377 -7.17 -37.57 -22.22
C PRO A 377 -8.31 -37.13 -21.29
N ASP A 378 -8.31 -37.63 -20.05
CA ASP A 378 -9.19 -37.12 -18.98
C ASP A 378 -8.65 -35.81 -18.40
N PHE A 379 -8.78 -34.72 -19.16
CA PHE A 379 -8.35 -33.39 -18.71
C PHE A 379 -9.03 -32.93 -17.41
N ARG A 380 -10.22 -33.46 -17.11
CA ARG A 380 -11.02 -33.10 -15.94
C ARG A 380 -10.66 -33.92 -14.69
N LYS A 381 -9.89 -35.01 -14.85
CA LYS A 381 -9.51 -35.92 -13.76
C LYS A 381 -10.71 -36.45 -12.98
N LEU A 382 -11.79 -36.80 -13.69
CA LEU A 382 -13.00 -37.36 -13.09
C LEU A 382 -12.81 -38.83 -12.68
N GLY A 383 -11.76 -39.48 -13.18
CA GLY A 383 -11.45 -40.88 -12.91
C GLY A 383 -12.00 -41.81 -13.99
N VAL A 384 -11.64 -43.10 -13.88
CA VAL A 384 -11.85 -44.10 -14.95
C VAL A 384 -13.33 -44.30 -15.27
N ASP A 385 -14.20 -44.45 -14.28
CA ASP A 385 -15.63 -44.76 -14.53
C ASP A 385 -16.39 -43.59 -15.21
N PRO A 386 -16.35 -42.34 -14.70
CA PRO A 386 -17.00 -41.23 -15.38
C PRO A 386 -16.41 -40.96 -16.77
N HIS A 387 -15.09 -41.11 -16.93
CA HIS A 387 -14.43 -40.93 -18.22
C HIS A 387 -14.82 -42.02 -19.23
N THR A 388 -14.96 -43.27 -18.78
CA THR A 388 -15.46 -44.38 -19.61
C THR A 388 -16.85 -44.08 -20.16
N ARG A 389 -17.78 -43.54 -19.36
CA ARG A 389 -19.12 -43.16 -19.85
C ARG A 389 -19.08 -42.07 -20.92
N PHE A 390 -18.16 -41.12 -20.78
CA PHE A 390 -17.95 -40.08 -21.79
C PHE A 390 -17.41 -40.68 -23.10
N VAL A 391 -16.39 -41.54 -23.00
CA VAL A 391 -15.81 -42.26 -24.16
C VAL A 391 -16.82 -43.20 -24.81
N ALA A 392 -17.67 -43.88 -24.04
CA ALA A 392 -18.74 -44.74 -24.55
C ALA A 392 -19.74 -43.96 -25.41
N ARG A 393 -20.16 -42.78 -24.94
CA ARG A 393 -21.05 -41.90 -25.71
C ARG A 393 -20.40 -41.42 -27.00
N LEU A 394 -19.12 -41.01 -26.93
CA LEU A 394 -18.35 -40.61 -28.10
C LEU A 394 -18.22 -41.78 -29.10
N TRP A 395 -17.89 -42.98 -28.61
CA TRP A 395 -17.80 -44.20 -29.41
C TRP A 395 -19.11 -44.56 -30.10
N GLY A 396 -20.25 -44.35 -29.44
CA GLY A 396 -21.57 -44.52 -30.05
C GLY A 396 -21.68 -43.76 -31.37
N TYR A 397 -21.33 -42.47 -31.37
CA TYR A 397 -21.34 -41.65 -32.59
C TYR A 397 -20.26 -42.03 -33.60
N LEU A 398 -19.07 -42.41 -33.13
CA LEU A 398 -17.95 -42.79 -34.02
C LEU A 398 -18.12 -44.16 -34.67
N SER A 399 -18.99 -45.02 -34.12
CA SER A 399 -19.24 -46.38 -34.59
C SER A 399 -20.54 -46.54 -35.38
N GLU A 400 -21.45 -45.56 -35.30
CA GLU A 400 -22.75 -45.58 -35.96
C GLU A 400 -22.86 -44.54 -37.09
N GLY A 401 -23.84 -44.72 -37.98
CA GLY A 401 -24.19 -43.75 -39.01
C GLY A 401 -23.02 -43.37 -39.92
N LYS A 402 -22.74 -42.07 -40.02
CA LYS A 402 -21.61 -41.53 -40.82
C LYS A 402 -20.25 -41.63 -40.10
N GLY A 403 -20.21 -42.16 -38.87
CA GLY A 403 -19.00 -42.21 -38.05
C GLY A 403 -18.55 -40.84 -37.51
N HIS A 404 -19.41 -39.82 -37.58
CA HIS A 404 -19.11 -38.48 -37.10
C HIS A 404 -19.93 -38.13 -35.87
N VAL A 405 -19.32 -37.34 -35.00
CA VAL A 405 -20.02 -36.70 -33.89
C VAL A 405 -21.05 -35.70 -34.43
N PRO A 406 -22.32 -35.76 -33.98
CA PRO A 406 -23.37 -34.86 -34.48
C PRO A 406 -23.04 -33.39 -34.24
N HIS A 407 -23.22 -32.57 -35.28
CA HIS A 407 -22.96 -31.12 -35.23
C HIS A 407 -23.74 -30.45 -34.09
N GLU A 408 -25.03 -30.77 -33.93
CA GLU A 408 -25.89 -30.19 -32.90
C GLU A 408 -25.39 -30.50 -31.48
N TRP A 409 -24.96 -31.74 -31.24
CA TRP A 409 -24.44 -32.13 -29.93
C TRP A 409 -23.11 -31.45 -29.62
N PHE A 410 -22.18 -31.42 -30.58
CA PHE A 410 -20.91 -30.71 -30.42
C PHE A 410 -21.13 -29.21 -30.19
N ALA A 411 -22.02 -28.58 -30.97
CA ALA A 411 -22.39 -27.18 -30.82
C ALA A 411 -22.94 -26.86 -29.43
N ALA A 412 -23.86 -27.70 -28.92
CA ALA A 412 -24.47 -27.51 -27.61
C ALA A 412 -23.44 -27.62 -26.48
N GLU A 413 -22.51 -28.57 -26.56
CA GLU A 413 -21.46 -28.73 -25.55
C GLU A 413 -20.47 -27.56 -25.55
N ILE A 414 -20.06 -27.07 -26.72
CA ILE A 414 -19.22 -25.86 -26.83
C ILE A 414 -19.96 -24.63 -26.30
N ALA A 415 -21.23 -24.43 -26.66
CA ALA A 415 -22.03 -23.30 -26.20
C ALA A 415 -22.20 -23.31 -24.67
N ARG A 416 -22.37 -24.49 -24.06
CA ARG A 416 -22.46 -24.65 -22.60
C ARG A 416 -21.17 -24.22 -21.88
N LEU A 417 -20.01 -24.39 -22.52
CA LEU A 417 -18.72 -24.03 -21.95
C LEU A 417 -18.36 -22.55 -22.17
N ASP A 418 -18.99 -21.91 -23.14
CA ASP A 418 -18.72 -20.53 -23.55
C ASP A 418 -19.33 -19.47 -22.61
N HIS A 419 -18.96 -19.54 -21.34
CA HIS A 419 -19.42 -18.62 -20.31
C HIS A 419 -18.29 -18.29 -19.34
N VAL A 420 -18.07 -17.00 -19.10
CA VAL A 420 -16.91 -16.51 -18.30
C VAL A 420 -17.24 -16.24 -16.83
N ALA A 421 -18.48 -16.40 -16.38
CA ALA A 421 -18.81 -16.15 -14.97
C ALA A 421 -18.51 -17.37 -14.07
N GLY A 422 -17.96 -17.12 -12.90
CA GLY A 422 -17.60 -18.14 -11.92
C GLY A 422 -16.31 -17.75 -11.21
N ASP A 423 -15.94 -18.55 -10.21
CA ASP A 423 -14.64 -18.45 -9.56
C ASP A 423 -13.52 -19.12 -10.37
N VAL A 424 -12.30 -19.04 -9.85
CA VAL A 424 -11.08 -19.61 -10.47
C VAL A 424 -11.24 -21.11 -10.74
N GLU A 425 -11.86 -21.86 -9.82
CA GLU A 425 -12.06 -23.30 -9.95
C GLU A 425 -13.08 -23.65 -11.04
N THR A 426 -14.20 -22.93 -11.09
CA THR A 426 -15.23 -23.07 -12.13
C THR A 426 -14.63 -22.82 -13.51
N LEU A 427 -13.84 -21.75 -13.66
CA LEU A 427 -13.18 -21.41 -14.93
C LEU A 427 -12.14 -22.46 -15.33
N ALA A 428 -11.32 -22.94 -14.39
CA ALA A 428 -10.34 -24.00 -14.64
C ALA A 428 -11.03 -25.30 -15.08
N GLY A 429 -12.14 -25.68 -14.45
CA GLY A 429 -12.94 -26.84 -14.82
C GLY A 429 -13.54 -26.73 -16.22
N ARG A 430 -14.04 -25.55 -16.61
CA ARG A 430 -14.53 -25.30 -17.97
C ARG A 430 -13.41 -25.36 -19.01
N ILE A 431 -12.23 -24.83 -18.71
CA ILE A 431 -11.05 -24.93 -19.59
C ILE A 431 -10.65 -26.40 -19.79
N ALA A 432 -10.62 -27.19 -18.71
CA ALA A 432 -10.33 -28.62 -18.80
C ALA A 432 -11.35 -29.35 -19.70
N ALA A 433 -12.64 -29.03 -19.55
CA ALA A 433 -13.69 -29.57 -20.43
C ALA A 433 -13.53 -29.11 -21.90
N ALA A 434 -13.21 -27.83 -22.12
CA ALA A 434 -12.98 -27.28 -23.46
C ALA A 434 -11.81 -27.99 -24.17
N ARG A 435 -10.73 -28.35 -23.43
CA ARG A 435 -9.61 -29.12 -23.99
C ARG A 435 -10.00 -30.50 -24.49
N SER A 436 -10.91 -31.21 -23.81
CA SER A 436 -11.44 -32.48 -24.32
C SER A 436 -12.09 -32.29 -25.70
N TRP A 437 -12.84 -31.19 -25.88
CA TRP A 437 -13.48 -30.88 -27.16
C TRP A 437 -12.51 -30.36 -28.21
N SER A 438 -11.50 -29.57 -27.83
CA SER A 438 -10.40 -29.18 -28.74
C SER A 438 -9.64 -30.41 -29.24
N TYR A 439 -9.35 -31.38 -28.37
CA TYR A 439 -8.73 -32.65 -28.77
C TYR A 439 -9.60 -33.41 -29.79
N ILE A 440 -10.90 -33.54 -29.50
CA ILE A 440 -11.87 -34.16 -30.42
C ILE A 440 -11.92 -33.43 -31.76
N ALA A 441 -11.92 -32.09 -31.75
CA ALA A 441 -12.00 -31.28 -32.97
C ALA A 441 -10.76 -31.39 -33.87
N ASN A 442 -9.59 -31.69 -33.30
CA ASN A 442 -8.37 -31.90 -34.08
C ASN A 442 -8.25 -33.31 -34.67
N ARG A 443 -9.23 -34.19 -34.44
CA ARG A 443 -9.34 -35.49 -35.12
C ARG A 443 -10.04 -35.32 -36.46
N ALA A 444 -9.26 -35.44 -37.53
CA ALA A 444 -9.69 -35.11 -38.90
C ALA A 444 -10.92 -35.88 -39.39
N ASP A 445 -11.17 -37.08 -38.85
CA ASP A 445 -12.22 -38.00 -39.29
C ASP A 445 -13.36 -38.17 -38.26
N TRP A 446 -13.41 -37.34 -37.21
CA TRP A 446 -14.43 -37.44 -36.15
C TRP A 446 -15.56 -36.41 -36.30
N LEU A 447 -15.32 -35.33 -37.03
CA LEU A 447 -16.28 -34.25 -37.29
C LEU A 447 -16.44 -34.03 -38.79
N ALA A 448 -17.62 -33.59 -39.21
CA ALA A 448 -17.87 -33.22 -40.61
C ALA A 448 -17.09 -31.96 -41.04
N ASP A 449 -16.86 -31.02 -40.12
CA ASP A 449 -16.05 -29.82 -40.33
C ASP A 449 -15.07 -29.60 -39.16
N PRO A 450 -13.95 -30.33 -39.14
CA PRO A 450 -12.98 -30.26 -38.04
C PRO A 450 -12.33 -28.87 -37.92
N ALA A 451 -12.07 -28.19 -39.04
CA ALA A 451 -11.39 -26.90 -39.06
C ALA A 451 -12.23 -25.81 -38.41
N HIS A 452 -13.52 -25.72 -38.75
CA HIS A 452 -14.45 -24.79 -38.12
C HIS A 452 -14.54 -25.02 -36.61
N TRP A 453 -14.72 -26.27 -36.20
CA TRP A 453 -14.92 -26.61 -34.78
C TRP A 453 -13.66 -26.50 -33.94
N SER A 454 -12.49 -26.78 -34.52
CA SER A 454 -11.20 -26.57 -33.85
C SER A 454 -11.01 -25.08 -33.55
N ALA A 455 -11.22 -24.20 -34.54
CA ALA A 455 -11.14 -22.76 -34.35
C ALA A 455 -12.12 -22.26 -33.26
N ARG A 456 -13.36 -22.76 -33.25
CA ARG A 456 -14.36 -22.36 -32.26
C ARG A 456 -14.03 -22.87 -30.85
N ALA A 457 -13.57 -24.11 -30.70
CA ALA A 457 -13.16 -24.65 -29.40
C ALA A 457 -11.94 -23.90 -28.84
N SER A 458 -10.95 -23.58 -29.69
CA SER A 458 -9.80 -22.76 -29.31
C SER A 458 -10.21 -21.34 -28.87
N ALA A 459 -11.15 -20.69 -29.57
CA ALA A 459 -11.64 -19.37 -29.19
C ALA A 459 -12.36 -19.38 -27.82
N VAL A 460 -13.10 -20.44 -27.50
CA VAL A 460 -13.69 -20.62 -26.16
C VAL A 460 -12.61 -20.84 -25.11
N GLU A 461 -11.62 -21.71 -25.36
CA GLU A 461 -10.50 -21.90 -24.44
C GLU A 461 -9.74 -20.58 -24.19
N GLU A 462 -9.53 -19.78 -25.23
CA GLU A 462 -8.86 -18.46 -25.14
C GLU A 462 -9.63 -17.49 -24.25
N ARG A 463 -10.93 -17.30 -24.49
CA ARG A 463 -11.77 -16.39 -23.68
C ARG A 463 -11.84 -16.83 -22.22
N LEU A 464 -12.01 -18.13 -21.96
CA LEU A 464 -12.00 -18.68 -20.61
C LEU A 464 -10.63 -18.48 -19.92
N SER A 465 -9.54 -18.60 -20.68
CA SER A 465 -8.18 -18.39 -20.18
C SER A 465 -7.90 -16.94 -19.80
N ASP A 466 -8.40 -15.99 -20.59
CA ASP A 466 -8.28 -14.56 -20.30
C ASP A 466 -9.11 -14.17 -19.07
N ALA A 467 -10.33 -14.71 -18.95
CA ALA A 467 -11.16 -14.54 -17.75
C ALA A 467 -10.49 -15.13 -16.50
N LEU A 468 -9.89 -16.31 -16.61
CA LEU A 468 -9.13 -16.93 -15.52
C LEU A 468 -7.92 -16.08 -15.12
N HIS A 469 -7.18 -15.53 -16.08
CA HIS A 469 -6.08 -14.62 -15.81
C HIS A 469 -6.57 -13.38 -15.04
N ALA A 470 -7.64 -12.74 -15.50
CA ALA A 470 -8.21 -11.57 -14.84
C ALA A 470 -8.65 -11.88 -13.40
N SER A 471 -9.30 -13.02 -13.18
CA SER A 471 -9.73 -13.49 -11.85
C SER A 471 -8.55 -13.75 -10.91
N LEU A 472 -7.49 -14.42 -11.40
CA LEU A 472 -6.25 -14.64 -10.64
C LEU A 472 -5.58 -13.31 -10.27
N THR A 473 -5.47 -12.37 -11.21
CA THR A 473 -4.87 -11.06 -10.98
C THR A 473 -5.66 -10.25 -9.97
N GLN A 474 -6.99 -10.20 -10.09
CA GLN A 474 -7.86 -9.52 -9.14
C GLN A 474 -7.76 -10.12 -7.73
N ARG A 475 -7.62 -11.44 -7.64
CA ARG A 475 -7.54 -12.15 -6.37
C ARG A 475 -6.17 -12.06 -5.71
N PHE A 476 -5.07 -12.15 -6.45
CA PHE A 476 -3.73 -12.32 -5.89
C PHE A 476 -2.80 -11.13 -6.05
N VAL A 477 -3.24 -10.04 -6.69
CA VAL A 477 -2.45 -8.82 -6.87
C VAL A 477 -3.20 -7.62 -6.30
N ASP A 478 -2.65 -7.00 -5.26
CA ASP A 478 -3.07 -5.68 -4.79
C ASP A 478 -2.22 -4.63 -5.53
N LYS A 479 -2.78 -4.09 -6.62
CA LYS A 479 -2.11 -3.09 -7.46
C LYS A 479 -1.61 -1.89 -6.66
N ARG A 480 -2.35 -1.47 -5.62
CA ARG A 480 -1.98 -0.34 -4.74
C ARG A 480 -0.72 -0.65 -3.94
N THR A 481 -0.71 -1.78 -3.23
CA THR A 481 0.45 -2.19 -2.42
C THR A 481 1.66 -2.50 -3.29
N THR A 482 1.46 -3.06 -4.48
CA THR A 482 2.54 -3.42 -5.40
C THR A 482 3.23 -2.19 -6.00
N LEU A 483 2.48 -1.17 -6.39
CA LEU A 483 3.02 0.11 -6.85
C LEU A 483 3.79 0.84 -5.74
N LEU A 484 3.23 0.87 -4.52
CA LEU A 484 3.90 1.46 -3.35
C LEU A 484 5.24 0.75 -3.07
N MET A 485 5.25 -0.58 -3.00
CA MET A 485 6.48 -1.36 -2.74
C MET A 485 7.54 -1.22 -3.84
N ARG A 486 7.12 -1.01 -5.10
CA ARG A 486 8.06 -0.79 -6.22
C ARG A 486 8.80 0.53 -6.10
N GLN A 487 8.08 1.61 -5.82
CA GLN A 487 8.65 2.96 -5.71
C GLN A 487 9.52 3.10 -4.44
N ILE A 488 9.12 2.47 -3.32
CA ILE A 488 9.95 2.40 -2.10
C ILE A 488 11.27 1.65 -2.34
N GLY A 489 11.23 0.60 -3.18
CA GLY A 489 12.40 -0.24 -3.45
C GLY A 489 13.42 0.33 -4.42
N THR A 490 13.08 1.36 -5.20
CA THR A 490 13.98 1.97 -6.21
C THR A 490 14.64 3.25 -5.71
N ASP A 491 13.90 4.15 -5.05
CA ASP A 491 14.45 5.25 -4.25
C ASP A 491 13.34 5.85 -3.36
N PRO A 492 13.40 5.73 -2.02
CA PRO A 492 12.43 6.36 -1.10
C PRO A 492 12.34 7.88 -1.25
N ARG A 493 13.28 8.52 -1.96
CA ARG A 493 13.34 9.97 -2.21
C ARG A 493 12.57 10.42 -3.47
N ALA A 494 12.11 9.50 -4.31
CA ALA A 494 11.57 9.81 -5.64
C ALA A 494 10.03 9.87 -5.73
N LEU A 495 9.30 9.75 -4.62
CA LEU A 495 7.84 9.84 -4.62
C LEU A 495 7.37 11.27 -4.98
N PRO A 496 6.64 11.49 -6.10
CA PRO A 496 6.14 12.81 -6.46
C PRO A 496 4.90 13.16 -5.63
N VAL A 497 5.11 13.67 -4.41
CA VAL A 497 4.05 14.26 -3.56
C VAL A 497 3.68 15.68 -4.04
N THR A 498 2.57 15.89 -4.73
CA THR A 498 2.08 17.22 -5.11
C THR A 498 1.14 17.78 -4.03
N ILE A 499 1.16 19.09 -3.82
CA ILE A 499 0.23 19.76 -2.88
C ILE A 499 -0.67 20.64 -3.73
N GLY A 500 -1.95 20.28 -3.79
CA GLY A 500 -2.95 21.04 -4.53
C GLY A 500 -3.29 22.38 -3.88
N PRO A 501 -4.00 23.27 -4.59
CA PRO A 501 -4.25 24.65 -4.16
C PRO A 501 -5.06 24.75 -2.86
N GLU A 502 -5.89 23.76 -2.55
CA GLU A 502 -6.67 23.69 -1.31
C GLU A 502 -5.96 22.98 -0.14
N GLY A 503 -4.68 22.61 -0.33
CA GLY A 503 -3.89 21.89 0.68
C GLY A 503 -4.09 20.38 0.64
N GLU A 504 -4.78 19.84 -0.37
CA GLU A 504 -4.77 18.39 -0.65
C GLU A 504 -3.34 17.93 -0.94
N VAL A 505 -2.92 16.86 -0.29
CA VAL A 505 -1.62 16.25 -0.52
C VAL A 505 -1.86 15.01 -1.36
N LEU A 506 -1.34 15.03 -2.58
CA LEU A 506 -1.53 14.02 -3.60
C LEU A 506 -0.20 13.28 -3.83
N VAL A 507 -0.27 12.00 -4.15
CA VAL A 507 0.83 11.26 -4.75
C VAL A 507 0.36 10.81 -6.12
N GLU A 508 0.99 11.36 -7.17
CA GLU A 508 0.42 11.36 -8.52
C GLU A 508 -0.99 11.99 -8.50
N ASP A 509 -2.06 11.23 -8.75
CA ASP A 509 -3.46 11.70 -8.79
C ASP A 509 -4.29 11.31 -7.55
N HIS A 510 -3.67 10.71 -6.52
CA HIS A 510 -4.40 10.15 -5.36
C HIS A 510 -4.18 10.94 -4.07
N ALA A 511 -5.27 11.36 -3.41
CA ALA A 511 -5.22 12.12 -2.16
C ALA A 511 -4.81 11.25 -0.97
N ILE A 512 -3.69 11.60 -0.34
CA ILE A 512 -3.15 10.93 0.86
C ILE A 512 -3.52 11.65 2.17
N GLY A 513 -3.91 12.92 2.08
CA GLY A 513 -4.30 13.72 3.23
C GLY A 513 -4.45 15.19 2.89
N ARG A 514 -4.54 16.03 3.92
CA ARG A 514 -4.69 17.49 3.79
C ARG A 514 -3.69 18.22 4.70
N LEU A 515 -3.04 19.25 4.18
CA LEU A 515 -2.12 20.14 4.87
C LEU A 515 -2.82 21.47 5.16
N ASP A 516 -3.46 21.55 6.32
CA ASP A 516 -4.11 22.77 6.82
C ASP A 516 -3.08 23.61 7.59
N GLY A 517 -2.59 24.68 6.96
CA GLY A 517 -1.53 25.51 7.52
C GLY A 517 -0.20 24.77 7.66
N PHE A 518 0.17 24.40 8.88
CA PHE A 518 1.37 23.59 9.18
C PHE A 518 1.01 22.15 9.61
N ARG A 519 -0.28 21.85 9.83
CA ARG A 519 -0.76 20.56 10.32
C ARG A 519 -1.14 19.65 9.15
N PHE A 520 -0.57 18.46 9.12
CA PHE A 520 -0.92 17.45 8.14
C PHE A 520 -1.88 16.43 8.76
N THR A 521 -2.99 16.16 8.09
CA THR A 521 -4.03 15.21 8.52
C THR A 521 -4.19 14.15 7.44
N VAL A 522 -4.11 12.88 7.82
CA VAL A 522 -4.22 11.73 6.89
C VAL A 522 -5.68 11.43 6.57
N ALA A 523 -5.99 11.06 5.32
CA ALA A 523 -7.33 10.64 4.93
C ALA A 523 -7.79 9.35 5.68
N ALA A 524 -9.09 9.28 5.99
CA ALA A 524 -9.65 8.26 6.87
C ALA A 524 -9.67 6.84 6.27
N ASP A 525 -9.55 6.71 4.95
CA ASP A 525 -9.71 5.50 4.14
C ASP A 525 -8.40 4.69 3.92
N ALA A 526 -7.25 5.17 4.40
CA ALA A 526 -5.98 4.46 4.28
C ALA A 526 -5.83 3.33 5.34
N ARG A 527 -5.31 2.15 4.96
CA ARG A 527 -5.04 1.03 5.89
C ARG A 527 -3.83 1.34 6.79
N ALA A 528 -3.86 0.87 8.05
CA ALA A 528 -2.89 1.24 9.09
C ALA A 528 -1.39 0.95 8.75
N ALA A 529 -1.11 -0.10 7.97
CA ALA A 529 0.25 -0.44 7.55
C ALA A 529 0.77 0.49 6.42
N ASP A 530 -0.09 0.89 5.49
CA ASP A 530 0.23 1.84 4.42
C ASP A 530 0.46 3.26 4.96
N LYS A 531 -0.26 3.62 6.04
CA LYS A 531 -0.15 4.94 6.69
C LYS A 531 1.28 5.26 7.11
N ARG A 532 2.00 4.33 7.76
CA ARG A 532 3.32 4.63 8.35
C ARG A 532 4.39 4.95 7.31
N LEU A 533 4.32 4.28 6.17
CA LEU A 533 5.31 4.41 5.09
C LEU A 533 5.00 5.61 4.19
N LEU A 534 3.72 5.83 3.88
CA LEU A 534 3.25 7.05 3.20
C LEU A 534 3.48 8.31 4.04
N LEU A 535 3.29 8.23 5.36
CA LEU A 535 3.63 9.30 6.30
C LEU A 535 5.11 9.64 6.22
N ALA A 536 6.01 8.66 6.30
CA ALA A 536 7.45 8.89 6.27
C ALA A 536 7.92 9.56 4.96
N ALA A 537 7.31 9.21 3.82
CA ALA A 537 7.60 9.84 2.54
C ALA A 537 7.01 11.26 2.43
N ALA A 538 5.77 11.45 2.88
CA ALA A 538 5.11 12.75 2.92
C ALA A 538 5.84 13.72 3.87
N GLU A 539 6.26 13.28 5.06
CA GLU A 539 6.92 14.11 6.08
C GLU A 539 8.16 14.84 5.53
N ARG A 540 8.94 14.18 4.67
CA ARG A 540 10.15 14.76 4.07
C ARG A 540 9.83 15.84 3.05
N ARG A 541 8.88 15.63 2.14
CA ARG A 541 8.51 16.64 1.11
C ARG A 541 7.62 17.75 1.68
N LEU A 542 6.80 17.43 2.69
CA LEU A 542 6.08 18.42 3.49
C LEU A 542 7.05 19.35 4.24
N GLY A 543 8.27 18.90 4.55
CA GLY A 543 9.32 19.73 5.16
C GLY A 543 9.66 20.97 4.33
N ASP A 544 9.80 20.82 3.01
CA ASP A 544 10.12 21.92 2.10
C ASP A 544 8.97 22.94 2.03
N GLU A 545 7.72 22.48 1.89
CA GLU A 545 6.55 23.37 1.87
C GLU A 545 6.31 24.03 3.23
N ARG A 546 6.49 23.30 4.34
CA ARG A 546 6.43 23.87 5.70
C ARG A 546 7.48 24.98 5.86
N THR A 547 8.69 24.76 5.36
CA THR A 547 9.76 25.77 5.36
C THR A 547 9.37 26.98 4.52
N ARG A 548 8.82 26.79 3.31
CA ARG A 548 8.32 27.87 2.45
C ARG A 548 7.23 28.69 3.14
N ARG A 549 6.23 28.04 3.74
CA ARG A 549 5.16 28.70 4.52
C ARG A 549 5.72 29.42 5.75
N GLY A 550 6.70 28.83 6.42
CA GLY A 550 7.37 29.43 7.58
C GLY A 550 8.15 30.69 7.22
N LEU A 551 8.85 30.71 6.08
CA LEU A 551 9.50 31.91 5.54
C LEU A 551 8.48 33.00 5.18
N ALA A 552 7.39 32.62 4.49
CA ALA A 552 6.31 33.56 4.17
C ALA A 552 5.64 34.16 5.41
N LEU A 553 5.55 33.41 6.52
CA LEU A 553 5.08 33.92 7.82
C LEU A 553 6.12 34.83 8.48
N ALA A 554 7.40 34.47 8.44
CA ALA A 554 8.49 35.30 8.99
C ALA A 554 8.60 36.65 8.27
N ASP A 555 8.31 36.67 6.97
CA ASP A 555 8.38 37.85 6.10
C ASP A 555 6.98 38.46 5.84
N ALA A 556 5.96 38.04 6.60
CA ALA A 556 4.57 38.48 6.43
C ALA A 556 4.42 40.00 6.62
N THR A 557 3.56 40.64 5.84
CA THR A 557 3.27 42.08 5.98
C THR A 557 2.38 42.36 7.18
N ASP A 558 2.33 43.60 7.66
CA ASP A 558 1.47 43.98 8.79
C ASP A 558 -0.03 43.72 8.52
N ALA A 559 -0.45 43.73 7.24
CA ALA A 559 -1.83 43.50 6.81
C ALA A 559 -2.23 42.02 6.82
N ASP A 560 -1.25 41.11 6.75
CA ASP A 560 -1.50 39.66 6.80
C ASP A 560 -1.72 39.15 8.23
N LEU A 561 -1.45 39.99 9.25
CA LEU A 561 -1.48 39.63 10.67
C LEU A 561 -2.65 40.30 11.39
N MET A 562 -3.31 39.55 12.27
CA MET A 562 -4.37 40.07 13.13
C MET A 562 -4.41 39.37 14.50
N VAL A 563 -5.04 40.02 15.48
CA VAL A 563 -5.36 39.41 16.78
C VAL A 563 -6.86 39.15 16.83
N VAL A 564 -7.26 37.95 17.27
CA VAL A 564 -8.66 37.66 17.59
C VAL A 564 -9.04 38.42 18.86
N MET A 565 -10.05 39.28 18.75
CA MET A 565 -10.50 40.16 19.83
C MET A 565 -11.94 39.89 20.29
N ASP A 566 -12.59 38.88 19.72
CA ASP A 566 -13.99 38.55 19.97
C ASP A 566 -14.22 38.02 21.37
N ALA A 567 -15.38 38.34 21.95
CA ALA A 567 -15.76 37.85 23.27
C ALA A 567 -15.89 36.31 23.25
N GLY A 568 -15.32 35.65 24.26
CA GLY A 568 -15.27 34.19 24.37
C GLY A 568 -14.12 33.53 23.61
N ALA A 569 -13.39 34.25 22.75
CA ALA A 569 -12.21 33.72 22.08
C ALA A 569 -10.94 33.84 22.95
N VAL A 570 -10.00 32.92 22.76
CA VAL A 570 -8.65 33.04 23.32
C VAL A 570 -7.86 34.04 22.47
N PRO A 571 -7.13 35.00 23.08
CA PRO A 571 -6.25 35.94 22.36
C PRO A 571 -5.26 35.22 21.43
N THR A 572 -5.59 35.14 20.15
CA THR A 572 -4.85 34.35 19.16
C THR A 572 -4.37 35.27 18.04
N LEU A 573 -3.12 35.14 17.64
CA LEU A 573 -2.53 35.76 16.46
C LEU A 573 -2.81 34.88 15.24
N LEU A 574 -3.39 35.50 14.22
CA LEU A 574 -3.68 34.86 12.94
C LEU A 574 -2.78 35.44 11.85
N TRP A 575 -2.35 34.58 10.92
CA TRP A 575 -1.74 34.93 9.65
C TRP A 575 -2.66 34.46 8.52
N ARG A 576 -3.25 35.39 7.76
CA ARG A 576 -4.21 35.08 6.69
C ARG A 576 -5.31 34.10 7.13
N ALA A 577 -5.92 34.39 8.28
CA ALA A 577 -6.91 33.56 8.98
C ALA A 577 -6.39 32.25 9.61
N LEU A 578 -5.10 31.90 9.44
CA LEU A 578 -4.49 30.74 10.07
C LEU A 578 -3.97 31.06 11.49
N PRO A 579 -4.36 30.34 12.55
CA PRO A 579 -3.79 30.54 13.88
C PRO A 579 -2.33 30.13 13.95
N VAL A 580 -1.47 31.05 14.40
CA VAL A 580 -0.01 30.87 14.44
C VAL A 580 0.61 31.10 15.82
N ALA A 581 -0.07 31.81 16.71
CA ALA A 581 0.38 32.00 18.09
C ALA A 581 -0.77 32.41 19.01
N THR A 582 -0.60 32.24 20.31
CA THR A 582 -1.49 32.78 21.36
C THR A 582 -0.74 33.80 22.20
N LEU A 583 -1.49 34.71 22.83
CA LEU A 583 -0.93 35.68 23.77
C LEU A 583 -1.04 35.14 25.20
N GLY A 584 0.08 35.12 25.91
CA GLY A 584 0.17 34.69 27.29
C GLY A 584 0.72 35.77 28.23
N PRO A 585 0.88 35.44 29.53
CA PRO A 585 1.42 36.36 30.52
C PRO A 585 2.86 36.73 30.18
N GLY A 586 3.14 38.03 30.11
CA GLY A 586 4.46 38.60 29.88
C GLY A 586 4.90 39.54 31.00
N ALA A 587 6.02 40.25 30.80
CA ALA A 587 6.64 41.08 31.84
C ALA A 587 5.77 42.28 32.28
N SER A 588 4.82 42.70 31.45
CA SER A 588 3.82 43.72 31.79
C SER A 588 2.59 43.56 30.88
N LEU A 589 1.51 44.29 31.16
CA LEU A 589 0.33 44.27 30.31
C LEU A 589 0.63 44.73 28.86
N MET A 590 1.57 45.66 28.68
CA MET A 590 1.99 46.18 27.37
C MET A 590 3.06 45.31 26.67
N ARG A 591 3.56 44.28 27.35
CA ARG A 591 4.57 43.34 26.82
C ARG A 591 4.12 41.91 27.06
N PRO A 592 2.99 41.49 26.44
CA PRO A 592 2.50 40.11 26.54
C PRO A 592 3.49 39.15 25.87
N ARG A 593 3.51 37.90 26.32
CA ARG A 593 4.34 36.87 25.72
C ARG A 593 3.63 36.30 24.49
N VAL A 594 4.30 36.27 23.34
CA VAL A 594 3.83 35.55 22.16
C VAL A 594 4.25 34.08 22.30
N VAL A 595 3.27 33.18 22.31
CA VAL A 595 3.47 31.74 22.41
C VAL A 595 3.10 31.13 21.06
N LEU A 596 4.09 30.63 20.32
CA LEU A 596 3.85 30.03 18.99
C LEU A 596 2.96 28.79 19.10
N ASP A 597 2.10 28.59 18.09
CA ASP A 597 1.26 27.39 17.98
C ASP A 597 2.14 26.14 17.81
N ARG A 598 1.71 25.03 18.42
CA ARG A 598 2.42 23.75 18.34
C ARG A 598 2.59 23.24 16.91
N ALA A 599 1.70 23.60 15.99
CA ALA A 599 1.82 23.23 14.58
C ALA A 599 3.12 23.75 13.95
N LEU A 600 3.73 24.81 14.50
CA LEU A 600 5.01 25.36 14.05
C LEU A 600 6.24 24.58 14.55
N GLU A 601 6.10 23.61 15.47
CA GLU A 601 7.21 22.78 15.97
C GLU A 601 7.91 21.97 14.87
N CYS A 602 7.24 21.76 13.73
CA CYS A 602 7.82 21.14 12.54
C CYS A 602 8.90 21.99 11.85
N LEU A 603 9.05 23.27 12.23
CA LEU A 603 10.05 24.20 11.68
C LEU A 603 11.35 24.22 12.50
N THR A 604 12.44 24.63 11.85
CA THR A 604 13.75 24.79 12.51
C THR A 604 13.69 25.82 13.64
N VAL A 605 14.58 25.68 14.63
CA VAL A 605 14.67 26.59 15.78
C VAL A 605 14.92 28.03 15.32
N GLU A 606 15.79 28.21 14.32
CA GLU A 606 16.10 29.52 13.74
C GLU A 606 14.86 30.19 13.12
N LEU A 607 14.12 29.46 12.28
CA LEU A 607 12.94 30.00 11.61
C LEU A 607 11.81 30.31 12.61
N ARG A 608 11.61 29.46 13.63
CA ARG A 608 10.70 29.76 14.74
C ARG A 608 11.12 31.01 15.50
N GLY A 609 12.42 31.23 15.72
CA GLY A 609 12.96 32.45 16.30
C GLY A 609 12.59 33.69 15.48
N ARG A 610 12.81 33.64 14.15
CA ARG A 610 12.42 34.73 13.23
C ARG A 610 10.92 35.03 13.28
N ILE A 611 10.07 33.99 13.26
CA ILE A 611 8.61 34.14 13.36
C ILE A 611 8.21 34.77 14.70
N ALA A 612 8.78 34.31 15.82
CA ALA A 612 8.51 34.87 17.14
C ALA A 612 8.88 36.37 17.21
N THR A 613 10.04 36.75 16.67
CA THR A 613 10.47 38.14 16.56
C THR A 613 9.49 38.95 15.70
N ARG A 614 9.16 38.47 14.49
CA ARG A 614 8.22 39.16 13.58
C ARG A 614 6.86 39.43 14.23
N LEU A 615 6.28 38.41 14.86
CA LEU A 615 4.98 38.52 15.55
C LEU A 615 5.08 39.44 16.76
N GLY A 616 6.18 39.36 17.53
CA GLY A 616 6.43 40.23 18.67
C GLY A 616 6.59 41.70 18.28
N ASP A 617 7.31 41.99 17.20
CA ASP A 617 7.52 43.35 16.69
C ASP A 617 6.24 43.95 16.15
N TRP A 618 5.47 43.16 15.37
CA TRP A 618 4.15 43.56 14.89
C TRP A 618 3.22 43.89 16.06
N LEU A 619 3.11 42.99 17.03
CA LEU A 619 2.24 43.16 18.19
C LEU A 619 2.64 44.41 18.98
N SER A 620 3.94 44.58 19.25
CA SER A 620 4.47 45.75 19.93
C SER A 620 4.13 47.05 19.19
N GLY A 621 4.22 47.05 17.86
CA GLY A 621 3.81 48.17 17.00
C GLY A 621 2.31 48.45 17.03
N GLN A 622 1.47 47.41 17.03
CA GLN A 622 0.02 47.55 17.16
C GLN A 622 -0.38 48.10 18.53
N LEU A 623 0.22 47.59 19.60
CA LEU A 623 -0.05 48.06 20.96
C LEU A 623 0.36 49.53 21.16
N ARG A 624 1.50 49.97 20.61
CA ARG A 624 1.89 51.38 20.64
C ARG A 624 0.90 52.29 19.90
N ARG A 625 0.36 51.84 18.76
CA ARG A 625 -0.64 52.57 17.97
C ARG A 625 -2.00 52.62 18.69
N ALA A 626 -2.44 51.49 19.26
CA ALA A 626 -3.75 51.37 19.89
C ALA A 626 -3.80 51.98 21.31
N LEU A 627 -2.70 51.92 22.05
CA LEU A 627 -2.61 52.32 23.46
C LEU A 627 -1.38 53.22 23.70
N PRO A 628 -1.25 54.38 23.02
CA PRO A 628 -0.05 55.22 23.07
C PRO A 628 0.26 55.74 24.48
N GLY A 629 -0.76 56.07 25.27
CA GLY A 629 -0.59 56.48 26.66
C GLY A 629 -0.01 55.39 27.55
N LEU A 630 -0.49 54.15 27.39
CA LEU A 630 0.06 53.02 28.13
C LEU A 630 1.47 52.65 27.69
N ALA A 631 1.81 52.83 26.42
CA ALA A 631 3.17 52.63 25.94
C ALA A 631 4.15 53.62 26.60
N LEU A 632 3.74 54.89 26.73
CA LEU A 632 4.51 55.91 27.45
C LEU A 632 4.63 55.59 28.95
N LEU A 633 3.56 55.12 29.59
CA LEU A 633 3.60 54.69 30.99
C LEU A 633 4.50 53.46 31.17
N ASP A 634 4.50 52.51 30.21
CA ASP A 634 5.41 51.36 30.22
C ASP A 634 6.88 51.78 30.08
N SER A 635 7.20 52.86 29.35
CA SER A 635 8.56 53.40 29.33
C SER A 635 8.92 54.07 30.65
N VAL A 636 8.03 54.86 31.25
CA VAL A 636 8.27 55.54 32.53
C VAL A 636 8.54 54.55 33.66
N GLN A 637 7.78 53.45 33.76
CA GLN A 637 8.03 52.45 34.81
C GLN A 637 9.40 51.76 34.70
N ARG A 638 10.01 51.75 33.51
CA ARG A 638 11.31 51.14 33.24
C ARG A 638 12.47 52.12 33.26
N ASP A 639 12.19 53.42 33.27
CA ASP A 639 13.21 54.45 33.22
C ASP A 639 13.99 54.51 34.54
N PRO A 640 15.30 54.21 34.55
CA PRO A 640 16.12 54.31 35.76
C PRO A 640 16.16 55.73 36.31
N ALA A 641 16.01 56.76 35.46
CA ALA A 641 16.03 58.18 35.83
C ALA A 641 14.69 58.68 36.40
N ALA A 642 13.59 57.93 36.23
CA ALA A 642 12.31 58.29 36.82
C ALA A 642 12.31 58.06 38.34
N SER A 643 11.65 58.97 39.08
CA SER A 643 11.54 58.83 40.53
C SER A 643 10.82 57.54 40.94
N PRO A 644 11.14 56.92 42.10
CA PRO A 644 10.46 55.70 42.56
C PRO A 644 8.93 55.84 42.60
N ALA A 645 8.42 57.00 43.01
CA ALA A 645 7.00 57.32 43.00
C ALA A 645 6.41 57.34 41.57
N SER A 646 7.11 57.94 40.60
CA SER A 646 6.68 57.96 39.20
C SER A 646 6.66 56.55 38.60
N ARG A 647 7.68 55.73 38.89
CA ARG A 647 7.70 54.33 38.44
C ARG A 647 6.56 53.52 39.05
N ALA A 648 6.28 53.69 40.35
CA ALA A 648 5.19 53.00 41.03
C ALA A 648 3.81 53.37 40.45
N VAL A 649 3.54 54.66 40.23
CA VAL A 649 2.27 55.13 39.63
C VAL A 649 2.14 54.62 38.19
N ALA A 650 3.21 54.69 37.39
CA ALA A 650 3.22 54.18 36.02
C ALA A 650 3.00 52.66 35.97
N ALA A 651 3.65 51.89 36.85
CA ALA A 651 3.48 50.44 36.95
C ALA A 651 2.06 50.04 37.34
N ALA A 652 1.45 50.72 38.31
CA ALA A 652 0.07 50.49 38.72
C ALA A 652 -0.92 50.79 37.58
N LEU A 653 -0.72 51.91 36.86
CA LEU A 653 -1.53 52.23 35.70
C LEU A 653 -1.35 51.19 34.59
N VAL A 654 -0.13 50.78 34.24
CA VAL A 654 0.09 49.74 33.22
C VAL A 654 -0.57 48.42 33.64
N ALA A 655 -0.47 48.03 34.92
CA ALA A 655 -1.08 46.80 35.43
C ALA A 655 -2.62 46.83 35.33
N GLY A 656 -3.26 47.97 35.61
CA GLY A 656 -4.71 48.18 35.48
C GLY A 656 -5.19 48.51 34.05
N GLY A 657 -4.30 48.53 33.07
CA GLY A 657 -4.62 48.91 31.69
C GLY A 657 -4.95 50.39 31.54
N GLY A 658 -4.35 51.25 32.35
CA GLY A 658 -4.47 52.70 32.27
C GLY A 658 -5.52 53.25 33.21
N MET A 659 -5.96 52.46 34.18
CA MET A 659 -6.96 52.84 35.19
C MET A 659 -6.59 52.18 36.52
N VAL A 660 -6.67 52.91 37.60
CA VAL A 660 -6.48 52.40 38.96
C VAL A 660 -7.26 53.26 39.94
N ALA A 661 -7.81 52.65 40.99
CA ALA A 661 -8.45 53.43 42.03
C ALA A 661 -7.41 54.32 42.72
N ARG A 662 -7.74 55.58 42.96
CA ARG A 662 -6.84 56.54 43.60
C ARG A 662 -6.36 56.06 44.97
N ALA A 663 -7.23 55.37 45.71
CA ALA A 663 -6.94 54.83 47.04
C ALA A 663 -5.80 53.80 47.02
N ASP A 664 -5.71 52.97 45.97
CA ASP A 664 -4.75 51.87 45.87
C ASP A 664 -3.31 52.37 45.66
N ILE A 665 -3.15 53.61 45.17
CA ILE A 665 -1.85 54.23 44.88
C ILE A 665 -1.65 55.55 45.63
N ALA A 666 -2.41 55.78 46.72
CA ALA A 666 -2.39 57.05 47.45
C ALA A 666 -0.98 57.46 47.91
N VAL A 667 -0.23 56.52 48.50
CA VAL A 667 1.15 56.74 48.97
C VAL A 667 2.07 57.16 47.83
N SER A 668 1.99 56.47 46.68
CA SER A 668 2.81 56.79 45.52
C SER A 668 2.40 58.12 44.86
N LEU A 669 1.12 58.47 44.89
CA LEU A 669 0.60 59.76 44.37
C LEU A 669 1.03 60.95 45.23
N ASP A 670 1.06 60.78 46.56
CA ASP A 670 1.52 61.82 47.48
C ASP A 670 3.02 62.06 47.35
N GLY A 671 3.79 61.02 47.01
CA GLY A 671 5.22 61.12 46.67
C GLY A 671 5.54 61.72 45.29
N LEU A 672 4.54 62.09 44.47
CA LEU A 672 4.79 62.78 43.19
C LEU A 672 4.95 64.29 43.40
N ASP A 673 6.09 64.84 42.96
CA ASP A 673 6.33 66.28 42.91
C ASP A 673 5.48 66.99 41.84
N GLY A 674 5.54 68.33 41.82
CA GLY A 674 4.77 69.15 40.89
C GLY A 674 5.12 68.91 39.41
N VAL A 675 6.37 68.58 39.12
CA VAL A 675 6.88 68.34 37.75
C VAL A 675 6.37 67.00 37.23
N ALA A 676 6.48 65.94 38.02
CA ALA A 676 5.96 64.60 37.71
C ALA A 676 4.44 64.63 37.53
N ARG A 677 3.70 65.33 38.41
CA ARG A 677 2.24 65.52 38.25
C ARG A 677 1.89 66.21 36.94
N LYS A 678 2.66 67.20 36.50
CA LYS A 678 2.46 67.87 35.20
C LYS A 678 2.80 66.92 34.04
N ALA A 679 3.84 66.12 34.16
CA ALA A 679 4.24 65.12 33.16
C ALA A 679 3.15 64.04 32.96
N PHE A 680 2.58 63.48 34.03
CA PHE A 680 1.47 62.52 33.92
C PHE A 680 0.23 63.13 33.26
N ARG A 681 -0.11 64.39 33.57
CA ARG A 681 -1.21 65.09 32.89
C ARG A 681 -0.92 65.33 31.41
N GLY A 682 0.31 65.74 31.09
CA GLY A 682 0.79 65.89 29.70
C GLY A 682 0.77 64.57 28.93
N ALA A 683 1.00 63.45 29.61
CA ALA A 683 0.86 62.10 29.08
C ALA A 683 -0.60 61.67 28.87
N GLY A 684 -1.60 62.49 29.23
CA GLY A 684 -3.03 62.21 29.10
C GLY A 684 -3.67 61.52 30.32
N VAL A 685 -2.94 61.38 31.43
CA VAL A 685 -3.47 60.80 32.67
C VAL A 685 -4.24 61.86 33.46
N THR A 686 -5.48 61.52 33.78
CA THR A 686 -6.35 62.26 34.68
C THR A 686 -6.13 61.74 36.10
N ILE A 687 -5.56 62.59 36.97
CA ILE A 687 -5.48 62.33 38.41
C ILE A 687 -6.79 62.82 39.02
N GLY A 688 -7.80 61.97 38.99
CA GLY A 688 -9.16 62.31 39.41
C GLY A 688 -9.41 62.19 40.90
N ALA A 689 -10.66 62.46 41.29
CA ALA A 689 -11.10 62.43 42.69
C ALA A 689 -11.09 61.01 43.28
N LEU A 690 -11.56 60.01 42.51
CA LEU A 690 -11.67 58.61 42.94
C LEU A 690 -10.76 57.65 42.17
N ASP A 691 -10.38 58.03 40.96
CA ASP A 691 -9.64 57.19 40.01
C ASP A 691 -8.48 57.97 39.39
N VAL A 692 -7.40 57.27 39.09
CA VAL A 692 -6.33 57.77 38.22
C VAL A 692 -6.39 56.97 36.93
N PHE A 693 -6.60 57.65 35.80
CA PHE A 693 -6.85 56.97 34.53
C PHE A 693 -6.47 57.78 33.30
N ASP A 694 -6.20 57.10 32.19
CA ASP A 694 -6.10 57.70 30.86
C ASP A 694 -7.48 57.64 30.16
N ALA A 695 -8.11 58.80 29.92
CA ALA A 695 -9.45 58.84 29.32
C ALA A 695 -9.50 58.20 27.92
N ARG A 696 -8.38 58.15 27.19
CA ARG A 696 -8.32 57.58 25.84
C ARG A 696 -8.53 56.07 25.87
N VAL A 697 -8.18 55.39 26.97
CA VAL A 697 -8.34 53.94 27.08
C VAL A 697 -9.78 53.47 27.24
N LEU A 698 -10.72 54.41 27.46
CA LEU A 698 -12.17 54.16 27.50
C LEU A 698 -12.82 54.15 26.11
N LYS A 699 -12.12 54.62 25.07
CA LYS A 699 -12.65 54.59 23.69
C LYS A 699 -12.82 53.12 23.23
N PRO A 700 -13.75 52.82 22.32
CA PRO A 700 -14.07 51.43 21.95
C PRO A 700 -12.85 50.59 21.51
N ALA A 701 -12.00 51.12 20.62
CA ALA A 701 -10.83 50.37 20.12
C ALA A 701 -9.77 50.10 21.21
N PRO A 702 -9.30 51.12 21.98
CA PRO A 702 -8.44 50.91 23.14
C PRO A 702 -9.04 49.97 24.21
N ALA A 703 -10.34 50.06 24.47
CA ALA A 703 -11.03 49.19 25.42
C ALA A 703 -10.99 47.73 24.98
N ARG A 704 -11.20 47.44 23.69
CA ARG A 704 -11.05 46.09 23.13
C ARG A 704 -9.64 45.53 23.34
N TRP A 705 -8.60 46.32 23.03
CA TRP A 705 -7.21 45.91 23.24
C TRP A 705 -6.89 45.62 24.71
N ARG A 706 -7.42 46.41 25.64
CA ARG A 706 -7.27 46.14 27.08
C ARG A 706 -7.87 44.79 27.47
N ARG A 707 -9.08 44.47 26.99
CA ARG A 707 -9.72 43.17 27.29
C ARG A 707 -8.87 42.01 26.78
N VAL A 708 -8.33 42.12 25.57
CA VAL A 708 -7.42 41.13 24.98
C VAL A 708 -6.15 40.95 25.82
N LEU A 709 -5.49 42.03 26.22
CA LEU A 709 -4.26 41.97 27.02
C LEU A 709 -4.49 41.40 28.42
N ARG A 710 -5.64 41.73 29.03
CA ARG A 710 -6.03 41.18 30.32
C ARG A 710 -6.33 39.68 30.24
N ALA A 711 -7.08 39.27 29.22
CA ALA A 711 -7.35 37.87 28.94
C ALA A 711 -6.03 37.09 28.73
N ALA A 712 -5.09 37.64 27.95
CA ALA A 712 -3.77 37.07 27.76
C ALA A 712 -2.98 36.93 29.07
N ARG A 713 -3.02 37.95 29.94
CA ARG A 713 -2.36 37.92 31.26
C ARG A 713 -2.98 36.90 32.22
N ALA A 714 -4.30 36.73 32.17
CA ALA A 714 -5.04 35.78 33.00
C ALA A 714 -5.02 34.34 32.44
N GLY A 715 -4.58 34.14 31.19
CA GLY A 715 -4.70 32.85 30.51
C GLY A 715 -6.15 32.45 30.23
N ALA A 716 -7.03 33.43 30.02
CA ALA A 716 -8.47 33.24 29.88
C ALA A 716 -8.99 33.72 28.52
N ALA A 717 -10.27 33.44 28.22
CA ALA A 717 -10.95 34.00 27.07
C ALA A 717 -11.20 35.51 27.24
N VAL A 718 -11.33 36.23 26.12
CA VAL A 718 -11.68 37.66 26.12
C VAL A 718 -13.08 37.83 26.70
N GLU A 719 -13.18 38.60 27.79
CA GLU A 719 -14.45 38.90 28.43
C GLU A 719 -15.36 39.72 27.50
N ALA A 720 -16.67 39.43 27.57
CA ALA A 720 -17.68 40.33 27.04
C ALA A 720 -17.62 41.64 27.83
N GLY A 721 -17.37 42.76 27.13
CA GLY A 721 -17.46 44.07 27.76
C GLY A 721 -18.80 44.74 27.53
N PRO A 722 -18.97 45.95 28.05
CA PRO A 722 -20.21 46.68 27.96
C PRO A 722 -20.51 47.12 26.53
N ARG A 723 -21.77 47.44 26.25
CA ARG A 723 -22.20 47.98 24.95
C ARG A 723 -21.41 49.24 24.61
N ASP A 724 -20.98 49.35 23.36
CA ASP A 724 -20.25 50.54 22.88
C ASP A 724 -21.10 51.80 23.11
N GLY A 725 -20.49 52.84 23.69
CA GLY A 725 -21.16 54.09 24.03
C GLY A 725 -21.90 54.11 25.38
N ALA A 726 -21.99 52.99 26.09
CA ALA A 726 -22.58 52.98 27.43
C ALA A 726 -21.85 53.96 28.38
N SER A 727 -22.65 54.59 29.23
CA SER A 727 -22.20 55.62 30.18
C SER A 727 -22.50 55.22 31.62
N VAL A 728 -23.62 54.51 31.80
CA VAL A 728 -24.08 53.94 33.06
C VAL A 728 -24.61 52.53 32.80
N LEU A 729 -24.29 51.61 33.68
CA LEU A 729 -24.72 50.21 33.66
C LEU A 729 -25.44 49.87 34.96
N GLU A 730 -26.23 48.80 34.95
CA GLU A 730 -26.70 48.19 36.20
C GLU A 730 -25.52 47.54 36.93
N ARG A 731 -25.52 47.63 38.26
CA ARG A 731 -24.46 47.01 39.07
C ARG A 731 -24.49 45.50 38.90
N GLY A 732 -23.34 44.91 38.61
CA GLY A 732 -23.20 43.46 38.38
C GLY A 732 -23.44 43.02 36.94
N ALA A 733 -23.85 43.94 36.04
CA ALA A 733 -23.90 43.64 34.61
C ALA A 733 -22.50 43.30 34.06
N PRO A 734 -22.39 42.51 32.97
CA PRO A 734 -21.10 42.24 32.32
C PRO A 734 -20.36 43.54 31.97
N GLY A 735 -19.11 43.66 32.44
CA GLY A 735 -18.31 44.88 32.26
C GLY A 735 -18.62 46.04 33.21
N ALA A 736 -19.48 45.85 34.21
CA ALA A 736 -19.78 46.85 35.25
C ALA A 736 -18.70 46.90 36.35
N THR A 737 -17.42 46.92 35.98
CA THR A 737 -16.27 46.91 36.89
C THR A 737 -15.22 47.93 36.48
N LEU A 738 -14.34 48.30 37.42
CA LEU A 738 -13.30 49.31 37.19
C LEU A 738 -12.36 48.90 36.05
N ASP A 739 -12.16 47.59 35.93
CA ASP A 739 -11.41 46.92 34.88
C ASP A 739 -11.89 47.25 33.47
N HIS A 740 -13.20 47.43 33.29
CA HIS A 740 -13.83 47.86 32.04
C HIS A 740 -14.06 49.38 31.97
N GLY A 741 -13.62 50.13 32.98
CA GLY A 741 -13.76 51.58 33.07
C GLY A 741 -15.02 52.08 33.76
N TYR A 742 -15.71 51.21 34.52
CA TYR A 742 -16.96 51.53 35.22
C TYR A 742 -16.81 51.35 36.72
N ARG A 743 -17.05 52.41 37.48
CA ARG A 743 -17.02 52.35 38.94
C ARG A 743 -18.37 51.86 39.47
N PRO A 744 -18.44 50.72 40.18
CA PRO A 744 -19.69 50.28 40.82
C PRO A 744 -20.03 51.22 41.99
N VAL A 745 -21.20 51.86 41.94
CA VAL A 745 -21.69 52.78 42.97
C VAL A 745 -23.19 52.62 43.15
N ALA A 746 -23.62 52.37 44.39
CA ALA A 746 -25.02 52.07 44.73
C ALA A 746 -25.56 50.88 43.91
N ALA A 747 -26.60 51.09 43.10
CA ALA A 747 -27.22 50.11 42.21
C ALA A 747 -26.73 50.23 40.76
N GLN A 748 -25.85 51.18 40.45
CA GLN A 748 -25.33 51.43 39.11
C GLN A 748 -23.81 51.20 39.04
N ALA A 749 -23.26 51.15 37.83
CA ALA A 749 -21.84 51.31 37.58
C ALA A 749 -21.64 52.44 36.56
N VAL A 750 -20.87 53.45 36.93
CA VAL A 750 -20.75 54.71 36.19
C VAL A 750 -19.37 54.79 35.55
N ARG A 751 -19.29 55.18 34.28
CA ARG A 751 -18.01 55.31 33.59
C ARG A 751 -17.13 56.37 34.27
N ILE A 752 -15.85 56.04 34.48
CA ILE A 752 -14.94 56.83 35.34
C ILE A 752 -14.69 58.27 34.86
N ASP A 753 -14.78 58.54 33.55
CA ASP A 753 -14.69 59.89 32.98
C ASP A 753 -15.89 60.77 33.35
N LEU A 754 -17.08 60.18 33.50
CA LEU A 754 -18.28 60.88 33.96
C LEU A 754 -18.23 61.12 35.46
N VAL A 755 -17.75 60.13 36.23
CA VAL A 755 -17.49 60.29 37.67
C VAL A 755 -16.58 61.50 37.93
N GLU A 756 -15.48 61.61 37.19
CA GLU A 756 -14.56 62.75 37.30
C GLU A 756 -15.19 64.08 36.84
N ARG A 757 -16.04 64.07 35.81
CA ARG A 757 -16.76 65.27 35.35
C ARG A 757 -17.69 65.82 36.44
N ILE A 758 -18.39 64.93 37.14
CA ILE A 758 -19.26 65.29 38.26
C ILE A 758 -18.43 65.81 39.43
N ALA A 759 -17.31 65.15 39.75
CA ALA A 759 -16.40 65.60 40.80
C ALA A 759 -15.91 67.04 40.51
N ARG A 760 -15.51 67.32 39.27
CA ARG A 760 -15.06 68.65 38.84
C ARG A 760 -16.17 69.68 38.97
N ALA A 761 -17.37 69.40 38.47
CA ALA A 761 -18.52 70.30 38.60
C ALA A 761 -18.84 70.61 40.08
N ALA A 762 -18.75 69.62 40.98
CA ALA A 762 -18.92 69.82 42.41
C ALA A 762 -17.83 70.70 43.04
N HIS A 763 -16.57 70.51 42.65
CA HIS A 763 -15.46 71.33 43.13
C HIS A 763 -15.48 72.76 42.59
N ASP A 764 -15.87 72.96 41.33
CA ASP A 764 -16.02 74.28 40.71
C ASP A 764 -17.17 75.07 41.35
N ALA A 765 -18.32 74.41 41.57
CA ALA A 765 -19.45 75.00 42.28
C ALA A 765 -19.09 75.39 43.72
N ARG A 766 -18.26 74.59 44.41
CA ARG A 766 -17.70 74.94 45.72
C ARG A 766 -16.77 76.15 45.66
N GLY A 767 -15.95 76.25 44.60
CA GLY A 767 -15.05 77.38 44.36
C GLY A 767 -15.82 78.69 44.21
N ALA A 768 -16.92 78.66 43.44
CA ALA A 768 -17.80 79.79 43.24
C ALA A 768 -18.59 80.20 44.51
N SER A 769 -18.95 79.24 45.38
CA SER A 769 -19.78 79.50 46.57
C SER A 769 -19.02 79.90 47.84
N GLY A 770 -17.68 79.90 47.83
CA GLY A 770 -16.86 80.41 48.95
C GLY A 770 -17.11 79.72 50.30
N ARG A 771 -17.16 78.38 50.32
CA ARG A 771 -17.45 77.50 51.50
C ARG A 771 -18.91 77.46 51.98
N LYS A 772 -19.83 78.20 51.37
CA LYS A 772 -21.28 78.08 51.66
C LYS A 772 -21.88 76.80 51.04
N PRO A 773 -22.99 76.27 51.60
CA PRO A 773 -23.75 75.20 50.95
C PRO A 773 -24.11 75.60 49.52
N PHE A 774 -23.86 74.71 48.56
CA PHE A 774 -24.12 74.97 47.14
C PHE A 774 -25.01 73.88 46.54
N ALA A 775 -25.80 74.24 45.53
CA ALA A 775 -26.54 73.26 44.74
C ALA A 775 -25.65 72.75 43.60
N LEU A 776 -25.59 71.44 43.41
CA LEU A 776 -25.07 70.86 42.17
C LEU A 776 -26.21 70.84 41.17
N ASP A 777 -25.96 71.25 39.93
CA ASP A 777 -26.96 71.15 38.86
C ASP A 777 -27.38 69.68 38.67
N SER A 778 -28.60 69.36 39.12
CA SER A 778 -29.16 68.02 39.05
C SER A 778 -29.50 67.62 37.62
N ALA A 779 -29.65 68.57 36.70
CA ALA A 779 -29.88 68.31 35.28
C ALA A 779 -28.66 67.62 34.64
N LEU A 780 -27.44 67.93 35.09
CA LEU A 780 -26.20 67.30 34.62
C LEU A 780 -26.13 65.80 35.01
N ALA A 781 -26.52 65.44 36.23
CA ALA A 781 -26.50 64.05 36.68
C ALA A 781 -27.67 63.23 36.09
N LEU A 782 -28.85 63.82 35.97
CA LEU A 782 -30.04 63.18 35.39
C LEU A 782 -29.90 62.97 33.88
N SER A 783 -29.35 63.95 33.15
CA SER A 783 -29.06 63.80 31.70
C SER A 783 -28.02 62.72 31.39
N MET A 784 -27.19 62.33 32.37
CA MET A 784 -26.25 61.21 32.28
C MET A 784 -26.85 59.86 32.69
N GLY A 785 -28.11 59.82 33.14
CA GLY A 785 -28.80 58.59 33.56
C GLY A 785 -28.46 58.12 34.99
N LEU A 786 -27.98 59.01 35.86
CA LEU A 786 -27.67 58.68 37.25
C LEU A 786 -28.91 58.75 38.13
N THR A 787 -29.10 57.74 38.98
CA THR A 787 -30.11 57.80 40.03
C THR A 787 -29.62 58.64 41.21
N ARG A 788 -30.57 59.23 41.95
CA ARG A 788 -30.28 60.04 43.14
C ARG A 788 -29.39 59.30 44.17
N PRO A 789 -29.64 58.02 44.53
CA PRO A 789 -28.76 57.29 45.45
C PRO A 789 -27.33 57.12 44.94
N THR A 790 -27.14 56.96 43.63
CA THR A 790 -25.81 56.88 43.01
C THR A 790 -25.08 58.21 43.13
N LEU A 791 -25.76 59.33 42.82
CA LEU A 791 -25.19 60.67 42.95
C LEU A 791 -24.80 60.98 44.41
N GLU A 792 -25.64 60.63 45.38
CA GLU A 792 -25.36 60.86 46.80
C GLU A 792 -24.11 60.10 47.27
N ARG A 793 -23.93 58.85 46.83
CA ARG A 793 -22.73 58.08 47.14
C ARG A 793 -21.47 58.61 46.44
N LEU A 794 -21.58 59.09 45.21
CA LEU A 794 -20.47 59.74 44.50
C LEU A 794 -20.03 61.01 45.23
N MET A 795 -20.98 61.88 45.59
CA MET A 795 -20.72 63.10 46.35
C MET A 795 -20.06 62.81 47.70
N ALA A 796 -20.51 61.76 48.41
CA ALA A 796 -19.86 61.30 49.64
C ALA A 796 -18.40 60.85 49.40
N GLY A 797 -18.14 60.14 48.29
CA GLY A 797 -16.79 59.74 47.88
C GLY A 797 -15.86 60.92 47.56
N PHE A 798 -16.40 62.00 46.99
CA PHE A 798 -15.66 63.23 46.73
C PHE A 798 -15.45 64.11 47.98
N GLY A 799 -16.01 63.70 49.13
CA GLY A 799 -15.89 64.40 50.41
C GLY A 799 -16.99 65.43 50.69
N PHE A 800 -18.11 65.37 49.98
CA PHE A 800 -19.28 66.21 50.24
C PHE A 800 -20.35 65.47 51.05
N ARG A 801 -21.12 66.21 51.85
CA ARG A 801 -22.28 65.71 52.60
C ARG A 801 -23.48 66.62 52.35
N PRO A 802 -24.72 66.08 52.38
CA PRO A 802 -25.91 66.91 52.29
C PRO A 802 -25.96 67.91 53.45
N ALA A 803 -26.37 69.15 53.18
CA ALA A 803 -26.58 70.18 54.18
C ALA A 803 -27.82 69.85 55.02
N PRO A 804 -27.84 70.18 56.33
CA PRO A 804 -29.03 69.95 57.16
C PRO A 804 -30.21 70.80 56.67
N GLY A 805 -31.39 70.19 56.48
CA GLY A 805 -32.67 70.90 56.33
C GLY A 805 -33.19 71.20 54.91
N SER A 806 -32.64 70.61 53.84
CA SER A 806 -33.16 70.82 52.46
C SER A 806 -33.89 69.58 51.91
N ASP A 807 -35.23 69.60 51.88
CA ASP A 807 -36.03 68.47 51.34
C ASP A 807 -36.29 68.56 49.82
N THR A 808 -36.01 69.70 49.17
CA THR A 808 -36.40 69.93 47.77
C THR A 808 -35.26 70.29 46.81
N ALA A 809 -34.06 70.65 47.30
CA ALA A 809 -32.84 70.78 46.49
C ALA A 809 -31.63 70.39 47.35
N ALA A 810 -30.93 69.30 47.03
CA ALA A 810 -29.81 68.80 47.84
C ALA A 810 -28.64 69.81 47.81
N LEU A 811 -28.57 70.66 48.83
CA LEU A 811 -27.41 71.52 49.07
C LEU A 811 -26.26 70.68 49.63
N TRP A 812 -25.04 70.94 49.18
CA TRP A 812 -23.85 70.16 49.54
C TRP A 812 -22.84 70.98 50.35
N THR A 813 -22.21 70.35 51.33
CA THR A 813 -21.12 70.92 52.13
C THR A 813 -19.89 70.04 52.07
N TRP A 814 -18.70 70.62 51.89
CA TRP A 814 -17.44 69.88 51.88
C TRP A 814 -16.98 69.56 53.30
N ARG A 815 -16.67 68.29 53.58
CA ARG A 815 -16.22 67.81 54.89
C ARG A 815 -14.83 67.15 54.85
N GLY A 816 -14.09 67.33 53.76
CA GLY A 816 -12.83 66.65 53.52
C GLY A 816 -13.03 65.28 52.87
N LEU A 817 -11.97 64.75 52.24
CA LEU A 817 -11.98 63.40 51.68
C LEU A 817 -12.14 62.38 52.83
N PRO A 818 -12.90 61.29 52.63
CA PRO A 818 -12.91 60.19 53.59
C PRO A 818 -11.49 59.68 53.83
N THR A 819 -11.08 59.57 55.09
CA THR A 819 -9.79 58.98 55.44
C THR A 819 -9.80 57.51 55.04
N VAL A 820 -8.99 57.16 54.04
CA VAL A 820 -8.76 55.76 53.68
C VAL A 820 -7.97 55.13 54.82
N ARG A 821 -8.61 54.27 55.61
CA ARG A 821 -7.90 53.41 56.56
C ARG A 821 -6.97 52.53 55.73
N ALA A 822 -5.66 52.65 55.94
CA ALA A 822 -4.71 51.73 55.34
C ALA A 822 -5.12 50.30 55.72
N THR A 823 -5.49 49.49 54.73
CA THR A 823 -5.63 48.05 54.95
C THR A 823 -4.24 47.56 55.38
N PRO A 824 -4.08 46.94 56.56
CA PRO A 824 -2.80 46.37 56.93
C PRO A 824 -2.39 45.38 55.84
N PRO A 825 -1.10 45.28 55.49
CA PRO A 825 -0.66 44.30 54.50
C PRO A 825 -1.18 42.93 54.92
N PRO A 826 -1.66 42.10 53.98
CA PRO A 826 -1.99 40.71 54.31
C PRO A 826 -0.75 40.11 54.99
N ARG A 827 -0.94 39.47 56.15
CA ARG A 827 0.13 38.69 56.77
C ARG A 827 0.61 37.70 55.72
N ASP A 828 1.90 37.78 55.41
CA ASP A 828 2.56 37.02 54.37
C ASP A 828 2.69 35.55 54.80
N THR A 829 1.58 34.81 54.81
CA THR A 829 1.58 33.35 55.00
C THR A 829 1.79 32.67 53.65
N ALA A 830 2.93 32.93 53.01
CA ALA A 830 3.36 32.17 51.83
C ALA A 830 4.89 32.20 51.59
N MET A 831 5.70 32.74 52.51
CA MET A 831 7.16 32.75 52.42
C MET A 831 7.87 31.93 53.52
N ALA A 832 7.13 31.13 54.31
CA ALA A 832 7.72 30.22 55.29
C ALA A 832 8.25 28.90 54.69
N GLY A 833 7.95 28.59 53.41
CA GLY A 833 8.27 27.30 52.81
C GLY A 833 9.63 27.20 52.09
N ALA A 834 10.20 28.30 51.60
CA ALA A 834 11.37 28.24 50.72
C ALA A 834 12.72 28.36 51.44
N PHE A 835 12.77 29.01 52.62
CA PHE A 835 14.01 29.15 53.40
C PHE A 835 14.11 28.20 54.60
N ALA A 836 13.00 27.56 55.01
CA ALA A 836 13.04 26.54 56.06
C ALA A 836 13.77 25.25 55.61
N ALA A 837 13.75 24.93 54.30
CA ALA A 837 14.42 23.76 53.74
C ALA A 837 15.96 23.91 53.58
N LEU A 838 16.51 25.09 53.85
CA LEU A 838 17.96 25.34 53.83
C LEU A 838 18.62 25.22 55.22
N ALA A 839 17.83 25.08 56.29
CA ALA A 839 18.34 24.92 57.66
C ALA A 839 18.82 23.48 57.96
N ASP A 840 18.35 22.49 57.21
CA ASP A 840 18.68 21.06 57.42
C ASP A 840 19.88 20.56 56.58
N LEU A 841 20.59 21.46 55.90
CA LEU A 841 21.75 21.13 55.04
C LEU A 841 23.10 21.66 55.58
N ALA A 842 23.17 21.98 56.87
CA ALA A 842 24.43 22.37 57.52
C ALA A 842 24.66 21.59 58.83
N VAL A 843 25.02 20.30 58.71
CA VAL A 843 26.05 19.59 59.51
C VAL A 843 26.67 18.51 58.62
#